data_AF-A0A1B8GBJ7-F1
#
_entry.id   AF-A0A1B8GBJ7-F1
#
_cell.length_a   1.000
_cell.length_b   1.000
_cell.length_c   1.000
_cell.angle_alpha   90.00
_cell.angle_beta   90.00
_cell.angle_gamma   90.00
#
_symmetry.space_group_name_H-M   'P 1'
#
loop_
_entity.id
_entity.type
_entity.pdbx_description
1 polymer ?
#
loop_
_entity_poly.entity_id
_entity_poly.type
_entity_poly.pdbx_seq_one_letter_code
_entity_poly.pdbx_strand_id
1 'polypeptide(L)'
;MESGAEIFQEPETVTKPRHRHDSTVLCRFVSGEFEKVDIDFRHTNYIAFSHVWGDPSLYHPTTISNIPEPIIASPSKARCLDQNLQRLVGDSYFWLDVLSIDQSPETVEERIQATAIMPDIYKHAQKTIVIRDGSGFQSCCVDAIGQLRTWADYHNGIQQWNTHWRTDHRGQRLYEGILERLWPLQESVFSNHVQFISCEESLARTTFSWGDIYSGTQFISANTDRLWTMSRAWASYGTTGEVSGDEQLAFMNALLRNGEVSRDRTSRIPFSTAIGREFLIQSNSTRRTTKARDLILTTMSQYSWYTAPTPRDIRNMSFGQLFRDCFDQARRAHRATLPRITGGMVGDDGLVLETSNIPEPEYLGDLVKLFGLATDAAPNNEKDCASGLEYGKVGVRTIESTSMVMTFDIIDRSLDFSPDAWKFALRGELSMSPYGVWPDEKLFLETVSKEVCQEQAMKFLNLMLIGHFGGGGAKLDADSFKRDLINANASNYSKFFIRIAALISCGIGISALSWSENVWTPVLVSIGELELLGLVSSAEMVSGEENVFHLATPLDSTTPPRLSATTTNNSGTEDRVDVCNATFLLNPNISRCLYISPFLDDSIDEPLIVQRVNSLFSAVSLGLKRLVIDMPLRSLYPEDDHNRVRPILRAAFASLEIIEEFCSVRDELFLDTVYPTNEPKVWSFWPHLEHLALYNVDVASSEFLVALRRCERLTKLVLTRPDGLEECIEDSEFPPLPHLQRVIIVNTAEGHRQWPLFRRPTSRSCFLGRIFTATPHFSPATYMAEPTAAARGGIDRLLVSINVPMPAGRDGYDAEVCQEWVRNHAIDGSLWKLHGAPISRDMEQTLLC
;
A
#
# COMPACT_ATOMS: atom_id res chain seq x y z
N MET A 1 -39.06 -4.13 -74.62
CA MET A 1 -37.70 -4.70 -74.71
C MET A 1 -36.76 -3.51 -74.58
N GLU A 2 -36.33 -3.24 -73.35
CA GLU A 2 -35.01 -3.65 -72.83
C GLU A 2 -33.96 -2.56 -73.16
N SER A 3 -33.04 -2.16 -72.28
CA SER A 3 -32.68 -2.62 -70.94
C SER A 3 -31.67 -1.64 -70.32
N GLY A 4 -31.61 -1.59 -68.99
CA GLY A 4 -30.36 -1.43 -68.24
C GLY A 4 -29.92 -0.02 -67.84
N ALA A 5 -30.54 0.55 -66.80
CA ALA A 5 -29.89 1.55 -65.94
C ALA A 5 -30.31 1.29 -64.48
N GLU A 6 -29.43 0.62 -63.73
CA GLU A 6 -29.58 0.41 -62.30
C GLU A 6 -29.45 1.75 -61.55
N ILE A 7 -30.48 2.06 -60.76
CA ILE A 7 -30.53 3.19 -59.84
C ILE A 7 -29.72 2.81 -58.61
N PHE A 8 -28.60 3.50 -58.39
CA PHE A 8 -27.91 3.52 -57.10
C PHE A 8 -28.83 4.16 -56.06
N GLN A 9 -29.43 3.35 -55.19
CA GLN A 9 -30.03 3.83 -53.94
C GLN A 9 -28.90 4.18 -52.96
N GLU A 10 -28.85 5.44 -52.53
CA GLU A 10 -28.06 5.86 -51.38
C GLU A 10 -28.47 5.03 -50.14
N PRO A 11 -27.52 4.49 -49.37
CA PRO A 11 -27.86 3.78 -48.15
C PRO A 11 -28.40 4.78 -47.13
N GLU A 12 -29.62 4.52 -46.66
CA GLU A 12 -30.23 5.16 -45.50
C GLU A 12 -29.19 5.31 -44.39
N THR A 13 -28.89 6.55 -44.00
CA THR A 13 -28.13 6.84 -42.80
C THR A 13 -28.95 6.37 -41.61
N VAL A 14 -28.74 5.11 -41.22
CA VAL A 14 -29.12 4.59 -39.90
C VAL A 14 -28.37 5.46 -38.89
N THR A 15 -29.06 6.46 -38.35
CA THR A 15 -28.62 7.18 -37.16
C THR A 15 -28.42 6.14 -36.07
N LYS A 16 -27.14 5.80 -35.81
CA LYS A 16 -26.77 5.07 -34.60
C LYS A 16 -27.35 5.85 -33.40
N PRO A 17 -28.07 5.20 -32.47
CA PRO A 17 -28.53 5.89 -31.28
C PRO A 17 -27.29 6.37 -30.51
N ARG A 18 -27.18 7.69 -30.30
CA ARG A 18 -26.18 8.26 -29.38
C ARG A 18 -26.37 7.59 -28.02
N HIS A 19 -25.31 6.99 -27.50
CA HIS A 19 -25.34 6.35 -26.19
C HIS A 19 -25.78 7.35 -25.11
N ARG A 20 -26.70 6.90 -24.26
CA ARG A 20 -27.39 7.60 -23.16
C ARG A 20 -26.49 7.91 -21.94
N HIS A 21 -25.17 7.99 -22.12
CA HIS A 21 -24.20 8.03 -20.99
C HIS A 21 -23.85 9.43 -20.49
N ASP A 22 -24.18 10.49 -21.25
CA ASP A 22 -23.71 11.86 -20.97
C ASP A 22 -24.83 12.81 -20.50
N SER A 23 -26.08 12.32 -20.36
CA SER A 23 -27.21 13.12 -19.92
C SER A 23 -27.73 12.68 -18.55
N THR A 24 -28.24 13.64 -17.78
CA THR A 24 -28.91 13.39 -16.49
C THR A 24 -30.05 14.38 -16.30
N VAL A 25 -30.98 14.06 -15.41
CA VAL A 25 -32.09 14.97 -15.09
C VAL A 25 -31.57 16.07 -14.17
N LEU A 26 -31.57 17.30 -14.68
CA LEU A 26 -31.37 18.51 -13.89
C LEU A 26 -32.71 19.17 -13.56
N CYS A 27 -32.77 19.82 -12.41
CA CYS A 27 -33.92 20.60 -11.98
C CYS A 27 -33.62 22.09 -12.12
N ARG A 28 -34.66 22.92 -12.28
CA ARG A 28 -34.54 24.39 -12.13
C ARG A 28 -35.87 25.01 -11.75
N PHE A 29 -35.83 26.27 -11.31
CA PHE A 29 -37.01 27.12 -11.19
C PHE A 29 -37.05 28.10 -12.35
N VAL A 30 -38.19 28.19 -13.05
CA VAL A 30 -38.43 29.17 -14.12
C VAL A 30 -39.61 30.04 -13.70
N SER A 31 -39.35 31.30 -13.38
CA SER A 31 -40.38 32.21 -12.83
C SER A 31 -41.10 31.65 -11.58
N GLY A 32 -40.40 30.83 -10.79
CA GLY A 32 -40.93 30.19 -9.59
C GLY A 32 -41.54 28.80 -9.80
N GLU A 33 -41.77 28.38 -11.04
CA GLU A 33 -42.27 27.05 -11.38
C GLU A 33 -41.12 26.04 -11.46
N PHE A 34 -41.30 24.85 -10.89
CA PHE A 34 -40.30 23.79 -10.89
C PHE A 34 -40.38 22.93 -12.15
N GLU A 35 -39.24 22.67 -12.78
CA GLU A 35 -39.15 21.76 -13.93
C GLU A 35 -37.95 20.82 -13.83
N LYS A 36 -38.11 19.62 -14.43
CA LYS A 36 -37.07 18.61 -14.61
C LYS A 36 -36.73 18.49 -16.10
N VAL A 37 -35.44 18.51 -16.44
CA VAL A 37 -34.96 18.49 -17.82
C VAL A 37 -33.83 17.48 -17.97
N ASP A 38 -33.96 16.53 -18.90
CA ASP A 38 -32.86 15.64 -19.31
C ASP A 38 -31.92 16.40 -20.24
N ILE A 39 -30.71 16.66 -19.77
CA ILE A 39 -29.72 17.50 -20.47
C ILE A 39 -28.31 16.93 -20.30
N ASP A 40 -27.46 17.19 -21.30
CA ASP A 40 -26.03 16.96 -21.20
C ASP A 40 -25.42 17.89 -20.14
N PHE A 41 -25.03 17.31 -19.01
CA PHE A 41 -24.52 18.07 -17.87
C PHE A 41 -23.09 18.57 -18.10
N ARG A 42 -22.30 17.97 -19.00
CA ARG A 42 -20.90 18.40 -19.24
C ARG A 42 -20.83 19.77 -19.92
N HIS A 43 -21.89 20.16 -20.61
CA HIS A 43 -22.00 21.45 -21.33
C HIS A 43 -22.98 22.43 -20.67
N THR A 44 -23.51 22.07 -19.48
CA THR A 44 -24.51 22.88 -18.77
C THR A 44 -23.91 23.44 -17.48
N ASN A 45 -24.18 24.70 -17.18
CA ASN A 45 -23.83 25.27 -15.87
C ASN A 45 -24.91 24.91 -14.85
N TYR A 46 -24.54 24.21 -13.79
CA TYR A 46 -25.45 23.81 -12.72
C TYR A 46 -24.78 23.77 -11.35
N ILE A 47 -25.60 23.72 -10.30
CA ILE A 47 -25.20 23.54 -8.90
C ILE A 47 -25.51 22.11 -8.47
N ALA A 48 -24.56 21.41 -7.85
CA ALA A 48 -24.82 20.10 -7.27
C ALA A 48 -25.11 20.20 -5.77
N PHE A 49 -25.90 19.28 -5.23
CA PHE A 49 -26.15 19.16 -3.79
C PHE A 49 -25.59 17.86 -3.24
N SER A 50 -24.80 17.99 -2.17
CA SER A 50 -24.32 16.87 -1.35
C SER A 50 -24.99 16.94 0.02
N HIS A 51 -25.46 15.82 0.56
CA HIS A 51 -26.18 15.85 1.82
C HIS A 51 -26.23 14.45 2.46
N VAL A 52 -26.71 14.40 3.70
CA VAL A 52 -27.14 13.17 4.38
C VAL A 52 -28.61 13.31 4.75
N TRP A 53 -29.40 12.25 4.56
CA TRP A 53 -30.85 12.31 4.80
C TRP A 53 -31.21 12.28 6.30
N GLY A 54 -30.25 12.02 7.19
CA GLY A 54 -30.43 11.90 8.64
C GLY A 54 -30.59 10.45 9.08
N ASP A 55 -31.36 10.20 10.14
CA ASP A 55 -31.72 8.85 10.57
C ASP A 55 -32.81 8.28 9.63
N PRO A 56 -32.58 7.13 8.96
CA PRO A 56 -33.57 6.50 8.08
C PRO A 56 -34.93 6.23 8.72
N SER A 57 -35.00 6.03 10.03
CA SER A 57 -36.26 5.85 10.76
C SER A 57 -37.14 7.10 10.76
N LEU A 58 -36.54 8.27 10.50
CA LEU A 58 -37.24 9.56 10.43
C LEU A 58 -37.68 9.91 9.00
N TYR A 59 -37.35 9.08 8.00
CA TYR A 59 -37.66 9.39 6.61
C TYR A 59 -39.13 9.16 6.33
N HIS A 60 -39.78 10.17 5.76
CA HIS A 60 -41.13 10.05 5.24
C HIS A 60 -41.29 10.91 3.98
N PRO A 61 -42.16 10.51 3.05
CA PRO A 61 -42.58 11.37 1.95
C PRO A 61 -43.06 12.71 2.51
N THR A 62 -42.39 13.79 2.13
CA THR A 62 -42.67 15.15 2.62
C THR A 62 -42.83 16.08 1.43
N THR A 63 -43.89 16.91 1.45
CA THR A 63 -44.14 17.91 0.41
C THR A 63 -43.33 19.17 0.69
N ILE A 64 -42.73 19.72 -0.36
CA ILE A 64 -42.04 21.03 -0.35
C ILE A 64 -42.86 21.98 -1.22
N SER A 65 -43.05 23.22 -0.78
CA SER A 65 -44.04 24.18 -1.32
C SER A 65 -43.92 24.39 -2.83
N ASN A 66 -42.71 24.34 -3.38
CA ASN A 66 -42.43 24.58 -4.80
C ASN A 66 -41.94 23.34 -5.55
N ILE A 67 -42.12 22.13 -5.00
CA ILE A 67 -41.80 20.87 -5.67
C ILE A 67 -43.08 20.04 -5.75
N PRO A 68 -43.57 19.70 -6.95
CA PRO A 68 -44.85 18.99 -7.11
C PRO A 68 -44.86 17.59 -6.48
N GLU A 69 -43.70 16.95 -6.44
CA GLU A 69 -43.53 15.57 -5.99
C GLU A 69 -43.04 15.52 -4.53
N PRO A 70 -43.58 14.63 -3.69
CA PRO A 70 -43.04 14.40 -2.36
C PRO A 70 -41.61 13.87 -2.44
N ILE A 71 -40.73 14.37 -1.58
CA ILE A 71 -39.37 13.85 -1.43
C ILE A 71 -39.26 12.99 -0.17
N ILE A 72 -38.36 12.00 -0.20
CA ILE A 72 -38.02 11.22 0.99
C ILE A 72 -36.91 11.97 1.74
N ALA A 73 -37.26 12.62 2.85
CA ALA A 73 -36.33 13.37 3.67
C ALA A 73 -36.73 13.34 5.15
N SER A 74 -35.81 13.69 6.04
CA SER A 74 -36.17 13.99 7.44
C SER A 74 -36.87 15.37 7.54
N PRO A 75 -37.69 15.62 8.58
CA PRO A 75 -38.40 16.89 8.75
C PRO A 75 -37.50 18.13 8.68
N SER A 76 -36.32 18.06 9.28
CA SER A 76 -35.38 19.17 9.34
C SER A 76 -34.76 19.47 7.98
N LYS A 77 -34.46 18.43 7.19
CA LYS A 77 -33.99 18.59 5.80
C LYS A 77 -35.09 19.13 4.89
N ALA A 78 -36.31 18.62 5.00
CA ALA A 78 -37.44 19.11 4.23
C ALA A 78 -37.71 20.60 4.50
N ARG A 79 -37.71 21.03 5.78
CA ARG A 79 -37.82 22.46 6.14
C ARG A 79 -36.66 23.29 5.59
N CYS A 80 -35.42 22.81 5.71
CA CYS A 80 -34.25 23.51 5.17
C CYS A 80 -34.36 23.73 3.65
N LEU A 81 -34.77 22.70 2.91
CA LEU A 81 -34.99 22.79 1.46
C LEU A 81 -36.14 23.72 1.12
N ASP A 82 -37.28 23.61 1.80
CA ASP A 82 -38.47 24.47 1.59
C ASP A 82 -38.14 25.96 1.79
N GLN A 83 -37.34 26.30 2.80
CA GLN A 83 -36.96 27.68 3.09
C GLN A 83 -35.85 28.23 2.18
N ASN A 84 -34.93 27.38 1.70
CA ASN A 84 -33.68 27.84 1.12
C ASN A 84 -33.44 27.44 -0.34
N LEU A 85 -34.02 26.35 -0.85
CA LEU A 85 -33.62 25.76 -2.12
C LEU A 85 -33.69 26.76 -3.28
N GLN A 86 -34.82 27.41 -3.49
CA GLN A 86 -35.00 28.41 -4.55
C GLN A 86 -34.03 29.60 -4.41
N ARG A 87 -33.78 30.05 -3.17
CA ARG A 87 -32.83 31.13 -2.88
C ARG A 87 -31.38 30.73 -3.18
N LEU A 88 -31.03 29.46 -2.94
CA LEU A 88 -29.67 28.94 -3.12
C LEU A 88 -29.31 28.74 -4.60
N VAL A 89 -30.29 28.33 -5.42
CA VAL A 89 -30.06 28.00 -6.85
C VAL A 89 -30.44 29.14 -7.80
N GLY A 90 -31.37 30.02 -7.39
CA GLY A 90 -31.94 31.04 -8.26
C GLY A 90 -32.61 30.41 -9.50
N ASP A 91 -32.28 30.93 -10.68
CA ASP A 91 -32.74 30.39 -11.97
C ASP A 91 -31.75 29.37 -12.58
N SER A 92 -30.70 29.00 -11.83
CA SER A 92 -29.69 28.05 -12.31
C SER A 92 -30.24 26.63 -12.35
N TYR A 93 -29.70 25.81 -13.25
CA TYR A 93 -29.88 24.37 -13.14
C TYR A 93 -29.24 23.86 -11.85
N PHE A 94 -29.83 22.81 -11.27
CA PHE A 94 -29.25 22.11 -10.14
C PHE A 94 -29.49 20.60 -10.22
N TRP A 95 -28.61 19.85 -9.57
CA TRP A 95 -28.69 18.41 -9.42
C TRP A 95 -28.83 18.06 -7.94
N LEU A 96 -29.89 17.32 -7.62
CA LEU A 96 -30.15 16.77 -6.28
C LEU A 96 -30.70 15.37 -6.46
N ASP A 97 -29.96 14.36 -6.00
CA ASP A 97 -30.21 12.93 -6.19
C ASP A 97 -31.68 12.49 -5.99
N VAL A 98 -32.37 12.95 -4.93
CA VAL A 98 -33.77 12.59 -4.64
C VAL A 98 -34.76 13.13 -5.68
N LEU A 99 -34.39 14.17 -6.42
CA LEU A 99 -35.22 14.77 -7.47
C LEU A 99 -34.79 14.32 -8.87
N SER A 100 -33.48 14.15 -9.06
CA SER A 100 -32.81 13.85 -10.32
C SER A 100 -32.76 12.35 -10.65
N ILE A 101 -32.91 11.47 -9.66
CA ILE A 101 -32.90 10.02 -9.85
C ILE A 101 -34.24 9.46 -9.40
N ASP A 102 -34.83 8.58 -10.21
CA ASP A 102 -36.03 7.86 -9.80
C ASP A 102 -35.71 6.92 -8.63
N GLN A 103 -36.33 7.19 -7.48
CA GLN A 103 -36.14 6.43 -6.24
C GLN A 103 -37.06 5.19 -6.15
N SER A 104 -37.86 4.91 -7.19
CA SER A 104 -38.78 3.78 -7.21
C SER A 104 -38.06 2.44 -7.11
N PRO A 105 -38.59 1.44 -6.36
CA PRO A 105 -37.91 0.14 -6.21
C PRO A 105 -37.51 -0.52 -7.53
N GLU A 106 -38.27 -0.28 -8.60
CA GLU A 106 -38.10 -0.89 -9.92
C GLU A 106 -36.96 -0.29 -10.77
N THR A 107 -36.44 0.90 -10.43
CA THR A 107 -35.38 1.62 -11.18
C THR A 107 -33.97 1.32 -10.67
N VAL A 108 -33.70 0.07 -10.30
CA VAL A 108 -32.37 -0.35 -9.80
C VAL A 108 -31.26 -0.03 -10.80
N GLU A 109 -31.51 -0.23 -12.09
CA GLU A 109 -30.53 0.02 -13.16
C GLU A 109 -30.19 1.50 -13.29
N GLU A 110 -31.18 2.40 -13.18
CA GLU A 110 -30.96 3.85 -13.21
C GLU A 110 -30.16 4.33 -12.01
N ARG A 111 -30.41 3.78 -10.80
CA ARG A 111 -29.61 4.10 -9.61
C ARG A 111 -28.15 3.63 -9.73
N ILE A 112 -27.92 2.44 -10.29
CA ILE A 112 -26.55 1.96 -10.54
C ILE A 112 -25.87 2.81 -11.62
N GLN A 113 -26.59 3.17 -12.69
CA GLN A 113 -26.07 4.06 -13.73
C GLN A 113 -25.73 5.45 -13.17
N ALA A 114 -26.60 6.02 -12.33
CA ALA A 114 -26.36 7.28 -11.65
C ALA A 114 -25.10 7.23 -10.78
N THR A 115 -24.91 6.14 -10.02
CA THR A 115 -23.69 5.90 -9.23
C THR A 115 -22.41 5.96 -10.07
N ALA A 116 -22.45 5.42 -11.30
CA ALA A 116 -21.28 5.41 -12.19
C ALA A 116 -20.94 6.80 -12.76
N ILE A 117 -21.93 7.69 -12.96
CA ILE A 117 -21.71 9.03 -13.50
C ILE A 117 -21.60 10.13 -12.43
N MET A 118 -21.92 9.83 -11.17
CA MET A 118 -21.84 10.79 -10.05
C MET A 118 -20.50 11.51 -9.94
N PRO A 119 -19.33 10.86 -10.06
CA PRO A 119 -18.04 11.56 -10.04
C PRO A 119 -17.95 12.70 -11.07
N ASP A 120 -18.42 12.44 -12.30
CA ASP A 120 -18.46 13.44 -13.37
C ASP A 120 -19.45 14.56 -13.06
N ILE A 121 -20.60 14.26 -12.44
CA ILE A 121 -21.59 15.27 -12.03
C ILE A 121 -20.97 16.28 -11.05
N TYR A 122 -20.24 15.83 -10.04
CA TYR A 122 -19.65 16.76 -9.07
C TYR A 122 -18.43 17.51 -9.62
N LYS A 123 -17.69 16.89 -10.54
CA LYS A 123 -16.53 17.50 -11.21
C LYS A 123 -16.93 18.66 -12.14
N HIS A 124 -18.06 18.54 -12.84
CA HIS A 124 -18.53 19.56 -13.80
C HIS A 124 -19.47 20.61 -13.17
N ALA A 125 -19.96 20.37 -11.96
CA ALA A 125 -20.78 21.33 -11.25
C ALA A 125 -20.04 22.67 -11.04
N GLN A 126 -20.76 23.77 -11.13
CA GLN A 126 -20.21 25.10 -10.84
C GLN A 126 -19.73 25.17 -9.39
N LYS A 127 -20.54 24.63 -8.48
CA LYS A 127 -20.23 24.42 -7.07
C LYS A 127 -21.09 23.29 -6.52
N THR A 128 -20.63 22.69 -5.43
CA THR A 128 -21.40 21.73 -4.64
C THR A 128 -21.83 22.38 -3.34
N ILE A 129 -23.14 22.41 -3.08
CA ILE A 129 -23.69 22.83 -1.79
C ILE A 129 -23.82 21.59 -0.90
N VAL A 130 -23.05 21.56 0.19
CA VAL A 130 -23.07 20.49 1.19
C VAL A 130 -24.02 20.89 2.33
N ILE A 131 -25.11 20.13 2.51
CA ILE A 131 -26.12 20.38 3.54
C ILE A 131 -25.79 19.57 4.79
N ARG A 132 -25.33 20.25 5.84
CA ARG A 132 -25.08 19.70 7.19
C ARG A 132 -26.39 19.48 7.94
N ASP A 133 -26.39 18.53 8.87
CA ASP A 133 -27.60 18.13 9.60
C ASP A 133 -27.97 19.07 10.75
N GLY A 134 -27.05 19.98 11.13
CA GLY A 134 -27.27 20.98 12.18
C GLY A 134 -27.10 20.47 13.62
N SER A 135 -26.92 19.17 13.84
CA SER A 135 -26.70 18.58 15.18
C SER A 135 -25.23 18.32 15.53
N GLY A 136 -24.30 18.64 14.61
CA GLY A 136 -22.86 18.43 14.76
C GLY A 136 -22.16 19.60 15.44
N PHE A 137 -21.25 20.27 14.72
CA PHE A 137 -20.57 21.47 15.23
C PHE A 137 -21.55 22.65 15.32
N GLN A 138 -22.10 22.86 16.52
CA GLN A 138 -22.98 23.99 16.88
C GLN A 138 -22.18 25.30 16.94
N SER A 139 -22.88 26.44 16.95
CA SER A 139 -22.26 27.77 17.00
C SER A 139 -21.26 27.93 18.16
N CYS A 140 -21.61 27.48 19.37
CA CYS A 140 -20.71 27.53 20.53
C CYS A 140 -19.47 26.63 20.38
N CYS A 141 -19.58 25.50 19.68
CA CYS A 141 -18.44 24.65 19.35
C CYS A 141 -17.49 25.36 18.39
N VAL A 142 -18.02 26.04 17.37
CA VAL A 142 -17.24 26.80 16.39
C VAL A 142 -16.52 27.98 17.05
N ASP A 143 -17.19 28.65 17.99
CA ASP A 143 -16.59 29.72 18.78
C ASP A 143 -15.47 29.20 19.69
N ALA A 144 -15.66 28.03 20.31
CA ALA A 144 -14.63 27.38 21.13
C ALA A 144 -13.41 26.89 20.31
N ILE A 145 -13.62 26.47 19.06
CA ILE A 145 -12.51 26.12 18.14
C ILE A 145 -11.73 27.38 17.72
N GLY A 146 -12.43 28.50 17.51
CA GLY A 146 -11.85 29.74 17.05
C GLY A 146 -11.58 29.76 15.54
N GLN A 147 -10.66 30.60 15.09
CA GLN A 147 -10.33 30.78 13.67
C GLN A 147 -9.05 30.02 13.33
N LEU A 148 -9.09 29.18 12.29
CA LEU A 148 -7.97 28.31 11.93
C LEU A 148 -7.08 28.98 10.87
N ARG A 149 -6.13 29.84 11.27
CA ARG A 149 -5.21 30.49 10.31
C ARG A 149 -3.93 29.70 10.13
N THR A 150 -3.54 28.95 11.15
CA THR A 150 -2.34 28.13 11.19
C THR A 150 -2.66 26.76 11.78
N TRP A 151 -1.75 25.81 11.60
CA TRP A 151 -1.85 24.53 12.28
C TRP A 151 -1.77 24.66 13.80
N ALA A 152 -1.05 25.65 14.34
CA ALA A 152 -1.06 25.92 15.78
C ALA A 152 -2.46 26.30 16.28
N ASP A 153 -3.20 27.10 15.51
CA ASP A 153 -4.59 27.45 15.82
C ASP A 153 -5.49 26.21 15.82
N TYR A 154 -5.30 25.31 14.86
CA TYR A 154 -6.02 24.03 14.82
C TYR A 154 -5.78 23.18 16.07
N HIS A 155 -4.53 22.93 16.44
CA HIS A 155 -4.22 22.12 17.62
C HIS A 155 -4.81 22.73 18.90
N ASN A 156 -4.67 24.05 19.06
CA ASN A 156 -5.24 24.77 20.19
C ASN A 156 -6.78 24.73 20.19
N GLY A 157 -7.40 24.95 19.03
CA GLY A 157 -8.85 24.95 18.86
C GLY A 157 -9.47 23.59 19.15
N ILE A 158 -8.84 22.49 18.74
CA ILE A 158 -9.30 21.13 19.08
C ILE A 158 -9.22 20.88 20.59
N GLN A 159 -8.17 21.33 21.29
CA GLN A 159 -8.07 21.20 22.75
C GLN A 159 -9.15 22.01 23.49
N GLN A 160 -9.40 23.24 23.03
CA GLN A 160 -10.45 24.10 23.56
C GLN A 160 -11.84 23.50 23.32
N TRP A 161 -12.09 23.01 22.11
CA TRP A 161 -13.32 22.32 21.77
C TRP A 161 -13.55 21.06 22.61
N ASN A 162 -12.52 20.24 22.80
CA ASN A 162 -12.63 19.04 23.64
C ASN A 162 -13.02 19.40 25.07
N THR A 163 -12.43 20.46 25.62
CA THR A 163 -12.77 20.98 26.94
C THR A 163 -14.21 21.49 26.98
N HIS A 164 -14.60 22.35 26.02
CA HIS A 164 -15.95 22.89 25.88
C HIS A 164 -17.01 21.79 25.74
N TRP A 165 -16.76 20.77 24.91
CA TRP A 165 -17.70 19.66 24.74
C TRP A 165 -17.90 18.88 26.05
N ARG A 166 -16.82 18.62 26.78
CA ARG A 166 -16.88 17.92 28.08
C ARG A 166 -17.55 18.74 29.19
N THR A 167 -17.63 20.06 29.06
CA THR A 167 -18.27 20.94 30.05
C THR A 167 -19.71 21.27 29.69
N ASP A 168 -19.94 21.72 28.46
CA ASP A 168 -21.19 22.39 28.06
C ASP A 168 -22.11 21.47 27.25
N HIS A 169 -21.55 20.44 26.60
CA HIS A 169 -22.30 19.41 25.86
C HIS A 169 -22.38 18.08 26.61
N ARG A 170 -22.32 18.12 27.94
CA ARG A 170 -22.46 16.91 28.78
C ARG A 170 -23.77 16.19 28.48
N GLY A 171 -23.67 14.92 28.14
CA GLY A 171 -24.81 14.08 27.83
C GLY A 171 -25.43 14.33 26.45
N GLN A 172 -24.73 15.01 25.54
CA GLN A 172 -25.11 15.13 24.14
C GLN A 172 -24.24 14.21 23.28
N ARG A 173 -24.84 13.59 22.25
CA ARG A 173 -24.11 12.84 21.23
C ARG A 173 -23.68 13.77 20.11
N LEU A 174 -22.37 13.81 19.81
CA LEU A 174 -21.85 14.51 18.63
C LEU A 174 -22.23 13.72 17.38
N TYR A 175 -23.04 14.31 16.50
CA TYR A 175 -23.42 13.70 15.22
C TYR A 175 -23.31 14.73 14.10
N GLU A 176 -22.36 14.51 13.18
CA GLU A 176 -22.23 15.29 11.94
C GLU A 176 -22.28 14.30 10.77
N GLY A 177 -23.47 14.08 10.21
CA GLY A 177 -23.72 12.99 9.26
C GLY A 177 -22.81 13.04 8.03
N ILE A 178 -22.45 14.25 7.56
CA ILE A 178 -21.54 14.42 6.41
C ILE A 178 -20.14 13.85 6.67
N LEU A 179 -19.74 13.69 7.94
CA LEU A 179 -18.47 13.06 8.31
C LEU A 179 -18.57 11.53 8.46
N GLU A 180 -19.78 10.98 8.58
CA GLU A 180 -20.02 9.54 8.80
C GLU A 180 -20.39 8.77 7.52
N ARG A 181 -20.66 9.47 6.42
CA ARG A 181 -21.08 8.87 5.15
C ARG A 181 -19.99 9.00 4.10
N LEU A 182 -19.88 7.98 3.25
CA LEU A 182 -18.92 7.95 2.15
C LEU A 182 -19.21 9.01 1.08
N TRP A 183 -20.49 9.18 0.74
CA TRP A 183 -20.91 10.05 -0.36
C TRP A 183 -20.48 11.51 -0.17
N PRO A 184 -20.78 12.20 0.95
CA PRO A 184 -20.35 13.58 1.13
C PRO A 184 -18.84 13.79 1.04
N LEU A 185 -18.03 12.80 1.44
CA LEU A 185 -16.58 12.81 1.22
C LEU A 185 -16.26 12.86 -0.28
N GLN A 186 -16.77 11.91 -1.06
CA GLN A 186 -16.46 11.80 -2.49
C GLN A 186 -17.01 12.99 -3.29
N GLU A 187 -18.24 13.40 -3.01
CA GLU A 187 -18.93 14.53 -3.67
C GLU A 187 -18.20 15.86 -3.41
N SER A 188 -17.65 16.04 -2.21
CA SER A 188 -16.80 17.18 -1.90
C SER A 188 -15.47 17.06 -2.64
N VAL A 189 -14.81 15.90 -2.58
CA VAL A 189 -13.50 15.64 -3.20
C VAL A 189 -13.49 15.93 -4.70
N PHE A 190 -14.54 15.57 -5.43
CA PHE A 190 -14.65 15.84 -6.87
C PHE A 190 -14.97 17.31 -7.19
N SER A 191 -15.56 18.04 -6.25
CA SER A 191 -15.94 19.44 -6.46
C SER A 191 -14.77 20.41 -6.26
N ASN A 192 -14.63 21.35 -7.19
CA ASN A 192 -13.64 22.42 -7.09
C ASN A 192 -14.11 23.60 -6.24
N HIS A 193 -15.42 23.73 -6.00
CA HIS A 193 -16.00 24.79 -5.19
C HIS A 193 -17.06 24.18 -4.29
N VAL A 194 -16.82 24.22 -2.98
CA VAL A 194 -17.74 23.68 -1.99
C VAL A 194 -18.31 24.81 -1.15
N GLN A 195 -19.64 24.83 -0.98
CA GLN A 195 -20.35 25.70 -0.06
C GLN A 195 -21.01 24.86 1.02
N PHE A 196 -20.77 25.17 2.29
CA PHE A 196 -21.45 24.50 3.39
C PHE A 196 -22.64 25.32 3.87
N ILE A 197 -23.77 24.64 4.08
CA ILE A 197 -24.93 25.21 4.78
C ILE A 197 -25.36 24.24 5.87
N SER A 198 -26.14 24.72 6.83
CA SER A 198 -26.67 23.89 7.91
C SER A 198 -28.18 24.00 7.97
N CYS A 199 -28.86 22.87 8.20
CA CYS A 199 -30.26 22.88 8.61
C CYS A 199 -30.41 23.58 9.99
N GLU A 200 -31.61 24.06 10.30
CA GLU A 200 -31.92 24.49 11.67
C GLU A 200 -31.58 23.39 12.68
N GLU A 201 -30.94 23.77 13.80
CA GLU A 201 -30.48 22.85 14.84
C GLU A 201 -31.66 22.05 15.40
N SER A 202 -31.79 20.79 14.96
CA SER A 202 -32.73 19.86 15.56
C SER A 202 -32.15 19.38 16.88
N LEU A 203 -32.54 20.02 17.98
CA LEU A 203 -32.28 19.62 19.37
C LEU A 203 -32.97 18.28 19.72
N ALA A 204 -32.76 17.23 18.94
CA ALA A 204 -33.08 15.89 19.40
C ALA A 204 -32.02 15.52 20.45
N ARG A 205 -32.29 15.91 21.71
CA ARG A 205 -31.56 15.48 22.89
C ARG A 205 -31.65 13.96 22.97
N THR A 206 -30.72 13.26 22.32
CA THR A 206 -30.50 11.84 22.61
C THR A 206 -29.97 11.79 24.04
N THR A 207 -30.81 11.31 24.95
CA THR A 207 -30.47 11.17 26.36
C THR A 207 -29.34 10.17 26.49
N PHE A 208 -28.21 10.67 26.94
CA PHE A 208 -27.02 9.90 27.29
C PHE A 208 -27.31 8.88 28.40
N SER A 209 -26.84 7.65 28.20
CA SER A 209 -26.77 6.63 29.24
C SER A 209 -25.43 6.77 29.98
N TRP A 210 -25.37 6.40 31.27
CA TRP A 210 -24.08 6.29 31.99
C TRP A 210 -23.06 5.41 31.25
N GLY A 211 -23.52 4.49 30.40
CA GLY A 211 -22.67 3.67 29.54
C GLY A 211 -21.93 4.42 28.42
N ASP A 212 -22.20 5.71 28.20
CA ASP A 212 -21.67 6.51 27.08
C ASP A 212 -20.52 7.47 27.48
N ILE A 213 -20.02 7.42 28.72
CA ILE A 213 -19.02 8.39 29.24
C ILE A 213 -17.72 8.40 28.45
N TYR A 214 -17.13 7.24 28.21
CA TYR A 214 -15.93 7.18 27.39
C TYR A 214 -16.24 7.33 25.90
N SER A 215 -17.43 6.91 25.46
CA SER A 215 -17.90 7.04 24.07
C SER A 215 -17.91 8.50 23.63
N GLY A 216 -18.37 9.43 24.47
CA GLY A 216 -18.38 10.87 24.18
C GLY A 216 -17.00 11.44 23.82
N THR A 217 -15.95 11.06 24.56
CA THR A 217 -14.57 11.50 24.25
C THR A 217 -14.03 10.85 22.97
N GLN A 218 -14.38 9.60 22.71
CA GLN A 218 -14.00 8.90 21.50
C GLN A 218 -14.67 9.48 20.26
N PHE A 219 -15.96 9.85 20.35
CA PHE A 219 -16.67 10.51 19.25
C PHE A 219 -16.03 11.84 18.87
N ILE A 220 -15.54 12.62 19.83
CA ILE A 220 -14.79 13.87 19.52
C ILE A 220 -13.52 13.54 18.73
N SER A 221 -12.74 12.56 19.19
CA SER A 221 -11.48 12.17 18.54
C SER A 221 -11.73 11.62 17.13
N ALA A 222 -12.71 10.73 16.98
CA ALA A 222 -13.10 10.18 15.68
C ALA A 222 -13.63 11.28 14.72
N ASN A 223 -14.44 12.22 15.20
CA ASN A 223 -14.90 13.33 14.35
C ASN A 223 -13.79 14.33 14.00
N THR A 224 -12.80 14.52 14.88
CA THR A 224 -11.59 15.29 14.58
C THR A 224 -10.82 14.64 13.43
N ASP A 225 -10.58 13.33 13.52
CA ASP A 225 -9.90 12.55 12.47
C ASP A 225 -10.72 12.57 11.17
N ARG A 226 -12.05 12.45 11.23
CA ARG A 226 -12.91 12.53 10.04
C ARG A 226 -12.85 13.90 9.37
N LEU A 227 -12.87 14.99 10.14
CA LEU A 227 -12.74 16.35 9.60
C LEU A 227 -11.36 16.54 8.95
N TRP A 228 -10.30 16.08 9.63
CA TRP A 228 -8.94 16.15 9.10
C TRP A 228 -8.80 15.34 7.81
N THR A 229 -9.28 14.09 7.79
CA THR A 229 -9.20 13.22 6.60
C THR A 229 -10.04 13.72 5.43
N MET A 230 -11.22 14.30 5.67
CA MET A 230 -12.06 14.89 4.62
C MET A 230 -11.38 16.12 4.00
N SER A 231 -10.89 17.03 4.84
CA SER A 231 -10.18 18.23 4.37
C SER A 231 -8.89 17.87 3.63
N ARG A 232 -8.15 16.87 4.12
CA ARG A 232 -6.93 16.37 3.47
C ARG A 232 -7.23 15.76 2.11
N ALA A 233 -8.24 14.89 2.01
CA ALA A 233 -8.63 14.27 0.75
C ALA A 233 -9.08 15.30 -0.28
N TRP A 234 -9.82 16.33 0.14
CA TRP A 234 -10.19 17.44 -0.74
C TRP A 234 -8.98 18.25 -1.21
N ALA A 235 -8.05 18.59 -0.32
CA ALA A 235 -6.86 19.35 -0.68
C ALA A 235 -5.88 18.54 -1.57
N SER A 236 -5.78 17.22 -1.37
CA SER A 236 -4.82 16.37 -2.08
C SER A 236 -5.30 15.92 -3.47
N TYR A 237 -6.62 15.88 -3.70
CA TYR A 237 -7.17 15.36 -4.95
C TYR A 237 -6.58 16.04 -6.18
N GLY A 238 -6.00 15.27 -7.08
CA GLY A 238 -5.39 15.77 -8.32
C GLY A 238 -4.19 16.72 -8.13
N THR A 239 -3.53 16.69 -6.98
CA THR A 239 -2.19 17.30 -6.80
C THR A 239 -1.11 16.35 -7.31
N THR A 240 -0.05 16.89 -7.93
CA THR A 240 1.17 16.13 -8.31
C THR A 240 2.35 16.40 -7.38
N GLY A 241 2.16 17.19 -6.32
CA GLY A 241 3.20 17.61 -5.38
C GLY A 241 2.68 17.63 -3.94
N GLU A 242 3.38 18.33 -3.05
CA GLU A 242 2.96 18.43 -1.65
C GLU A 242 1.57 19.06 -1.50
N VAL A 243 0.76 18.45 -0.64
CA VAL A 243 -0.61 18.91 -0.38
C VAL A 243 -0.55 20.22 0.40
N SER A 244 -1.26 21.24 -0.10
CA SER A 244 -1.34 22.55 0.55
C SER A 244 -2.02 22.47 1.91
N GLY A 245 -1.27 22.77 2.97
CA GLY A 245 -1.82 22.92 4.32
C GLY A 245 -2.85 24.07 4.40
N ASP A 246 -2.68 25.11 3.59
CA ASP A 246 -3.57 26.28 3.56
C ASP A 246 -4.93 25.93 2.93
N GLU A 247 -4.95 25.15 1.83
CA GLU A 247 -6.20 24.65 1.23
C GLU A 247 -6.96 23.77 2.23
N GLN A 248 -6.24 22.93 2.99
CA GLN A 248 -6.82 22.07 4.01
C GLN A 248 -7.46 22.87 5.16
N LEU A 249 -6.76 23.88 5.70
CA LEU A 249 -7.29 24.76 6.75
C LEU A 249 -8.47 25.62 6.25
N ALA A 250 -8.42 26.08 5.00
CA ALA A 250 -9.52 26.82 4.38
C ALA A 250 -10.79 25.96 4.29
N PHE A 251 -10.66 24.69 3.90
CA PHE A 251 -11.78 23.75 3.86
C PHE A 251 -12.38 23.53 5.25
N MET A 252 -11.55 23.30 6.27
CA MET A 252 -12.02 23.13 7.65
C MET A 252 -12.75 24.37 8.17
N ASN A 253 -12.23 25.57 7.92
CA ASN A 253 -12.92 26.82 8.28
C ASN A 253 -14.27 26.95 7.58
N ALA A 254 -14.34 26.65 6.27
CA ALA A 254 -15.58 26.71 5.51
C ALA A 254 -16.63 25.74 6.06
N LEU A 255 -16.26 24.50 6.39
CA LEU A 255 -17.17 23.53 6.99
C LEU A 255 -17.70 24.02 8.34
N LEU A 256 -16.80 24.43 9.24
CA LEU A 256 -17.16 24.86 10.59
C LEU A 256 -18.08 26.09 10.58
N ARG A 257 -17.84 27.04 9.66
CA ARG A 257 -18.52 28.35 9.62
C ARG A 257 -19.66 28.44 8.61
N ASN A 258 -20.06 27.33 7.97
CA ASN A 258 -21.04 27.35 6.87
C ASN A 258 -20.62 28.32 5.75
N GLY A 259 -19.33 28.31 5.42
CA GLY A 259 -18.71 29.17 4.42
C GLY A 259 -18.48 28.46 3.08
N GLU A 260 -17.71 29.10 2.22
CA GLU A 260 -17.33 28.58 0.91
C GLU A 260 -15.82 28.40 0.82
N VAL A 261 -15.39 27.39 0.06
CA VAL A 261 -13.99 27.12 -0.27
C VAL A 261 -13.89 26.72 -1.73
N SER A 262 -12.82 27.15 -2.40
CA SER A 262 -12.55 26.78 -3.78
C SER A 262 -11.08 26.51 -4.00
N ARG A 263 -10.79 25.66 -4.98
CA ARG A 263 -9.47 25.39 -5.53
C ARG A 263 -9.48 25.65 -7.04
N ASP A 264 -8.32 25.91 -7.62
CA ASP A 264 -8.22 26.21 -9.06
C ASP A 264 -8.79 25.05 -9.91
N ARG A 265 -9.68 25.39 -10.85
CA ARG A 265 -10.38 24.45 -11.73
C ARG A 265 -9.47 23.82 -12.79
N THR A 266 -8.36 24.47 -13.14
CA THR A 266 -7.58 24.12 -14.34
C THR A 266 -6.55 23.01 -14.13
N SER A 267 -6.32 22.56 -12.89
CA SER A 267 -5.18 21.73 -12.52
C SER A 267 -5.50 20.36 -11.91
N ARG A 268 -6.78 20.03 -11.69
CA ARG A 268 -7.19 18.84 -10.92
C ARG A 268 -7.58 17.68 -11.85
N ILE A 269 -6.64 16.75 -12.04
CA ILE A 269 -6.85 15.51 -12.80
C ILE A 269 -7.01 14.31 -11.86
N PRO A 270 -7.75 13.25 -12.25
CA PRO A 270 -7.75 11.99 -11.51
C PRO A 270 -6.32 11.48 -11.29
N PHE A 271 -6.08 10.81 -10.18
CA PHE A 271 -4.76 10.29 -9.84
C PHE A 271 -4.30 9.28 -10.89
N SER A 272 -3.21 9.60 -11.57
CA SER A 272 -2.58 8.69 -12.53
C SER A 272 -1.62 7.70 -11.88
N THR A 273 -1.28 7.91 -10.60
CA THR A 273 -0.36 7.09 -9.82
C THR A 273 -1.00 5.78 -9.35
N ALA A 274 -0.18 4.91 -8.77
CA ALA A 274 -0.67 3.81 -7.93
C ALA A 274 -1.45 4.37 -6.72
N ILE A 275 -2.18 3.49 -6.04
CA ILE A 275 -2.90 3.81 -4.80
C ILE A 275 -1.85 4.26 -3.77
N GLY A 276 -1.96 5.49 -3.26
CA GLY A 276 -0.94 6.09 -2.43
C GLY A 276 -1.44 6.51 -1.05
N ARG A 277 -0.68 7.44 -0.44
CA ARG A 277 -0.94 7.97 0.90
C ARG A 277 -2.34 8.60 1.01
N GLU A 278 -2.84 9.20 -0.07
CA GLU A 278 -4.18 9.80 -0.18
C GLU A 278 -5.33 8.80 0.09
N PHE A 279 -5.10 7.51 -0.17
CA PHE A 279 -6.03 6.44 0.19
C PHE A 279 -5.77 5.93 1.60
N LEU A 280 -4.50 5.74 1.96
CA LEU A 280 -4.10 5.19 3.27
C LEU A 280 -4.48 6.10 4.46
N ILE A 281 -4.57 7.42 4.28
CA ILE A 281 -5.08 8.30 5.35
C ILE A 281 -6.51 7.97 5.80
N GLN A 282 -7.24 7.13 5.05
CA GLN A 282 -8.58 6.68 5.39
C GLN A 282 -8.60 5.38 6.22
N SER A 283 -7.46 4.84 6.71
CA SER A 283 -7.39 3.55 7.41
C SER A 283 -8.27 3.42 8.66
N ASN A 284 -8.58 4.51 9.35
CA ASN A 284 -9.52 4.52 10.49
C ASN A 284 -10.87 5.19 10.14
N SER A 285 -11.17 5.38 8.86
CA SER A 285 -12.38 6.04 8.40
C SER A 285 -13.59 5.15 8.64
N THR A 286 -14.45 5.54 9.57
CA THR A 286 -15.72 4.86 9.86
C THR A 286 -16.84 5.28 8.89
N ARG A 287 -16.48 5.82 7.72
CA ARG A 287 -17.47 6.23 6.72
C ARG A 287 -18.11 5.01 6.10
N ARG A 288 -19.43 4.98 6.05
CA ARG A 288 -20.20 3.84 5.52
C ARG A 288 -21.08 4.24 4.34
N THR A 289 -21.44 3.23 3.57
CA THR A 289 -22.43 3.28 2.48
C THR A 289 -23.51 2.23 2.74
N THR A 290 -24.55 2.18 1.90
CA THR A 290 -25.62 1.17 2.01
C THR A 290 -25.17 -0.20 1.47
N LYS A 291 -24.28 -0.24 0.47
CA LYS A 291 -23.76 -1.48 -0.13
C LYS A 291 -22.23 -1.43 -0.18
N ALA A 292 -21.55 -2.46 0.33
CA ALA A 292 -20.09 -2.51 0.40
C ALA A 292 -19.40 -2.22 -0.95
N ARG A 293 -19.98 -2.68 -2.07
CA ARG A 293 -19.46 -2.40 -3.43
C ARG A 293 -19.27 -0.90 -3.74
N ASP A 294 -20.11 -0.03 -3.17
CA ASP A 294 -20.02 1.40 -3.43
C ASP A 294 -18.75 2.00 -2.82
N LEU A 295 -18.14 1.33 -1.82
CA LEU A 295 -16.81 1.70 -1.32
C LEU A 295 -15.77 1.66 -2.44
N ILE A 296 -15.78 0.63 -3.29
CA ILE A 296 -14.88 0.52 -4.45
C ILE A 296 -15.31 1.48 -5.56
N LEU A 297 -16.57 1.40 -5.99
CA LEU A 297 -17.06 2.14 -7.16
C LEU A 297 -16.85 3.65 -7.03
N THR A 298 -16.99 4.18 -5.82
CA THR A 298 -16.84 5.62 -5.58
C THR A 298 -15.38 6.00 -5.32
N THR A 299 -14.66 5.28 -4.45
CA THR A 299 -13.30 5.70 -4.07
C THR A 299 -12.30 5.50 -5.20
N MET A 300 -12.42 4.41 -5.97
CA MET A 300 -11.51 4.10 -7.05
C MET A 300 -11.73 5.00 -8.28
N SER A 301 -12.90 5.64 -8.40
CA SER A 301 -13.16 6.64 -9.46
C SER A 301 -12.30 7.91 -9.34
N GLN A 302 -11.57 8.07 -8.23
CA GLN A 302 -10.56 9.12 -8.10
C GLN A 302 -9.31 8.85 -8.95
N TYR A 303 -9.10 7.62 -9.43
CA TYR A 303 -7.94 7.21 -10.19
C TYR A 303 -8.23 7.11 -11.69
N SER A 304 -7.30 7.58 -12.52
CA SER A 304 -7.47 7.61 -13.98
C SER A 304 -7.46 6.23 -14.64
N TRP A 305 -6.95 5.21 -13.93
CA TRP A 305 -6.83 3.84 -14.44
C TRP A 305 -8.03 2.96 -14.10
N TYR A 306 -8.93 3.41 -13.24
CA TYR A 306 -10.12 2.66 -12.86
C TYR A 306 -11.32 3.07 -13.70
N THR A 307 -12.01 2.08 -14.25
CA THR A 307 -13.29 2.24 -14.94
C THR A 307 -14.32 1.34 -14.26
N ALA A 308 -15.40 1.93 -13.73
CA ALA A 308 -16.47 1.15 -13.12
C ALA A 308 -17.07 0.16 -14.14
N PRO A 309 -17.28 -1.12 -13.77
CA PRO A 309 -17.95 -2.08 -14.65
C PRO A 309 -19.37 -1.63 -15.02
N THR A 310 -19.96 -2.24 -16.06
CA THR A 310 -21.30 -1.84 -16.48
C THR A 310 -22.34 -2.15 -15.39
N PRO A 311 -23.48 -1.42 -15.32
CA PRO A 311 -24.53 -1.71 -14.35
C PRO A 311 -25.01 -3.16 -14.36
N ARG A 312 -25.04 -3.78 -15.56
CA ARG A 312 -25.38 -5.19 -15.75
C ARG A 312 -24.36 -6.12 -15.10
N ASP A 313 -23.08 -5.81 -15.20
CA ASP A 313 -22.00 -6.62 -14.63
C ASP A 313 -21.97 -6.48 -13.10
N ILE A 314 -22.07 -5.25 -12.59
CA ILE A 314 -22.09 -4.96 -11.14
C ILE A 314 -23.22 -5.70 -10.42
N ARG A 315 -24.37 -5.92 -11.08
CA ARG A 315 -25.50 -6.67 -10.51
C ARG A 315 -25.18 -8.14 -10.25
N ASN A 316 -24.30 -8.72 -11.09
CA ASN A 316 -23.96 -10.14 -11.04
C ASN A 316 -22.64 -10.40 -10.31
N MET A 317 -21.90 -9.35 -9.95
CA MET A 317 -20.65 -9.45 -9.20
C MET A 317 -20.92 -9.45 -7.69
N SER A 318 -20.30 -10.39 -6.97
CA SER A 318 -20.10 -10.26 -5.53
C SER A 318 -19.12 -9.14 -5.21
N PHE A 319 -19.04 -8.72 -3.95
CA PHE A 319 -18.04 -7.74 -3.52
C PHE A 319 -16.62 -8.21 -3.87
N GLY A 320 -16.28 -9.48 -3.57
CA GLY A 320 -14.97 -10.04 -3.87
C GLY A 320 -14.64 -10.13 -5.36
N GLN A 321 -15.63 -10.35 -6.23
CA GLN A 321 -15.43 -10.30 -7.68
C GLN A 321 -15.12 -8.89 -8.16
N LEU A 322 -15.83 -7.88 -7.64
CA LEU A 322 -15.56 -6.47 -7.94
C LEU A 322 -14.19 -6.01 -7.40
N PHE A 323 -13.81 -6.50 -6.21
CA PHE A 323 -12.49 -6.25 -5.64
C PHE A 323 -11.38 -6.82 -6.53
N ARG A 324 -11.50 -8.09 -6.93
CA ARG A 324 -10.56 -8.71 -7.89
C ARG A 324 -10.48 -7.91 -9.19
N ASP A 325 -11.61 -7.51 -9.76
CA ASP A 325 -11.64 -6.70 -10.99
C ASP A 325 -10.88 -5.37 -10.83
N CYS A 326 -11.02 -4.70 -9.68
CA CYS A 326 -10.28 -3.47 -9.39
C CYS A 326 -8.75 -3.69 -9.44
N PHE A 327 -8.24 -4.75 -8.83
CA PHE A 327 -6.81 -5.10 -8.87
C PHE A 327 -6.35 -5.51 -10.28
N ASP A 328 -7.20 -6.22 -11.02
CA ASP A 328 -6.92 -6.56 -12.42
C ASP A 328 -6.79 -5.31 -13.30
N GLN A 329 -7.67 -4.32 -13.12
CA GLN A 329 -7.59 -3.05 -13.83
C GLN A 329 -6.31 -2.28 -13.47
N ALA A 330 -5.97 -2.19 -12.19
CA ALA A 330 -4.73 -1.56 -11.73
C ALA A 330 -3.49 -2.19 -12.40
N ARG A 331 -3.42 -3.52 -12.44
CA ARG A 331 -2.29 -4.25 -13.05
C ARG A 331 -2.23 -4.10 -14.56
N ARG A 332 -3.37 -4.13 -15.26
CA ARG A 332 -3.43 -3.82 -16.70
C ARG A 332 -2.94 -2.42 -17.01
N ALA A 333 -3.10 -1.49 -16.08
CA ALA A 333 -2.59 -0.13 -16.17
C ALA A 333 -1.14 0.03 -15.65
N HIS A 334 -0.44 -1.08 -15.37
CA HIS A 334 0.91 -1.11 -14.81
C HIS A 334 1.04 -0.28 -13.51
N ARG A 335 0.07 -0.45 -12.61
CA ARG A 335 0.06 0.15 -11.29
C ARG A 335 0.40 -0.90 -10.24
N ALA A 336 1.47 -0.62 -9.51
CA ALA A 336 1.91 -1.39 -8.36
C ALA A 336 0.78 -1.47 -7.33
N THR A 337 0.26 -2.68 -7.08
CA THR A 337 -0.79 -2.90 -6.09
C THR A 337 -0.73 -4.33 -5.60
N LEU A 338 -0.93 -4.53 -4.29
CA LEU A 338 -0.98 -5.86 -3.69
C LEU A 338 -2.21 -5.96 -2.81
N PRO A 339 -3.08 -6.98 -2.97
CA PRO A 339 -4.17 -7.18 -2.05
C PRO A 339 -3.62 -7.66 -0.70
N ARG A 340 -4.23 -7.20 0.40
CA ARG A 340 -3.83 -7.63 1.75
C ARG A 340 -4.05 -9.13 1.96
N ILE A 341 -5.12 -9.65 1.36
CA ILE A 341 -5.52 -11.05 1.41
C ILE A 341 -5.26 -11.63 0.03
N THR A 342 -4.38 -12.62 -0.05
CA THR A 342 -4.04 -13.30 -1.30
C THR A 342 -4.74 -14.65 -1.42
N GLY A 343 -4.81 -15.21 -2.63
CA GLY A 343 -5.36 -16.55 -2.88
C GLY A 343 -4.78 -17.64 -1.96
N GLY A 344 -3.46 -17.69 -1.82
CA GLY A 344 -2.81 -18.67 -0.93
C GLY A 344 -3.21 -18.53 0.55
N MET A 345 -3.56 -17.32 1.01
CA MET A 345 -3.97 -17.08 2.40
C MET A 345 -5.37 -17.60 2.72
N VAL A 346 -6.15 -17.96 1.69
CA VAL A 346 -7.52 -18.46 1.83
C VAL A 346 -7.70 -19.88 1.27
N GLY A 347 -6.61 -20.52 0.88
CA GLY A 347 -6.60 -21.88 0.33
C GLY A 347 -6.94 -21.97 -1.17
N ASP A 348 -6.91 -20.85 -1.90
CA ASP A 348 -7.00 -20.85 -3.37
C ASP A 348 -5.66 -21.29 -4.00
N ASP A 349 -5.68 -21.65 -5.28
CA ASP A 349 -4.48 -22.04 -6.02
C ASP A 349 -3.46 -20.87 -6.07
N GLY A 350 -2.26 -21.10 -5.52
CA GLY A 350 -1.22 -20.07 -5.34
C GLY A 350 -0.62 -19.47 -6.62
N LEU A 351 -1.27 -19.66 -7.78
CA LEU A 351 -0.91 -19.08 -9.06
C LEU A 351 -1.45 -17.65 -9.23
N VAL A 352 -2.53 -17.29 -8.54
CA VAL A 352 -3.16 -15.96 -8.64
C VAL A 352 -3.19 -15.30 -7.26
N LEU A 353 -2.74 -14.05 -7.18
CA LEU A 353 -2.72 -13.27 -5.93
C LEU A 353 -4.15 -12.85 -5.53
N GLU A 354 -4.92 -12.54 -6.55
CA GLU A 354 -6.30 -12.12 -6.70
C GLU A 354 -7.35 -13.06 -6.14
N THR A 355 -7.70 -13.02 -4.86
CA THR A 355 -8.86 -13.79 -4.40
C THR A 355 -10.16 -12.99 -4.41
N SER A 356 -11.24 -13.66 -4.79
CA SER A 356 -12.61 -13.17 -4.57
C SER A 356 -13.16 -13.62 -3.20
N ASN A 357 -12.44 -14.47 -2.48
CA ASN A 357 -12.77 -14.87 -1.11
C ASN A 357 -12.15 -13.86 -0.13
N ILE A 358 -12.82 -12.73 0.02
CA ILE A 358 -12.44 -11.65 0.93
C ILE A 358 -13.63 -11.26 1.81
N PRO A 359 -13.39 -10.69 3.01
CA PRO A 359 -14.48 -10.18 3.83
C PRO A 359 -15.11 -8.93 3.20
N GLU A 360 -16.42 -8.76 3.39
CA GLU A 360 -17.09 -7.51 3.00
C GLU A 360 -16.78 -6.40 4.04
N PRO A 361 -16.28 -5.24 3.59
CA PRO A 361 -16.03 -4.10 4.47
C PRO A 361 -17.34 -3.41 4.88
N GLU A 362 -17.44 -3.03 6.15
CA GLU A 362 -18.54 -2.19 6.64
C GLU A 362 -18.19 -0.70 6.49
N TYR A 363 -16.92 -0.37 6.75
CA TYR A 363 -16.39 0.99 6.73
C TYR A 363 -15.33 1.17 5.63
N LEU A 364 -15.10 2.44 5.25
CA LEU A 364 -14.02 2.80 4.33
C LEU A 364 -12.64 2.37 4.86
N GLY A 365 -12.41 2.48 6.17
CA GLY A 365 -11.18 1.99 6.79
C GLY A 365 -10.98 0.49 6.63
N ASP A 366 -12.06 -0.31 6.67
CA ASP A 366 -11.99 -1.75 6.41
C ASP A 366 -11.58 -2.02 4.96
N LEU A 367 -12.17 -1.29 3.99
CA LEU A 367 -11.75 -1.39 2.59
C LEU A 367 -10.26 -1.07 2.47
N VAL A 368 -9.81 0.06 3.04
CA VAL A 368 -8.41 0.50 2.95
C VAL A 368 -7.46 -0.56 3.51
N LYS A 369 -7.82 -1.20 4.63
CA LYS A 369 -7.06 -2.30 5.23
C LYS A 369 -6.99 -3.55 4.34
N LEU A 370 -7.92 -3.75 3.41
CA LEU A 370 -7.89 -4.84 2.42
C LEU A 370 -6.95 -4.56 1.24
N PHE A 371 -6.61 -3.29 1.00
CA PHE A 371 -5.53 -2.96 0.09
C PHE A 371 -4.21 -3.08 0.86
N GLY A 372 -3.30 -3.91 0.37
CA GLY A 372 -1.95 -4.01 0.92
C GLY A 372 -1.15 -2.74 0.67
N LEU A 373 0.09 -2.71 1.16
CA LEU A 373 1.00 -1.59 0.91
C LEU A 373 1.22 -1.48 -0.61
N ALA A 374 0.57 -0.50 -1.24
CA ALA A 374 0.95 -0.02 -2.55
C ALA A 374 2.15 0.91 -2.36
N THR A 375 3.32 0.29 -2.23
CA THR A 375 4.61 0.98 -2.24
C THR A 375 5.10 1.05 -3.68
N ASP A 376 6.06 1.94 -3.98
CA ASP A 376 6.72 1.96 -5.30
C ASP A 376 7.43 0.63 -5.63
N ALA A 377 7.60 -0.24 -4.63
CA ALA A 377 8.14 -1.59 -4.73
C ALA A 377 7.06 -2.69 -4.84
N ALA A 378 5.77 -2.34 -4.79
CA ALA A 378 4.71 -3.32 -4.96
C ALA A 378 4.77 -3.91 -6.40
N PRO A 379 4.61 -5.23 -6.51
CA PRO A 379 4.80 -5.94 -7.78
C PRO A 379 3.79 -5.47 -8.83
N ASN A 380 4.27 -5.21 -10.03
CA ASN A 380 3.42 -4.81 -11.15
C ASN A 380 2.81 -6.01 -11.86
N ASN A 381 3.43 -7.20 -11.74
CA ASN A 381 2.99 -8.44 -12.35
C ASN A 381 2.98 -9.61 -11.35
N GLU A 382 2.17 -10.64 -11.61
CA GLU A 382 2.06 -11.85 -10.78
C GLU A 382 3.40 -12.57 -10.58
N LYS A 383 4.30 -12.49 -11.58
CA LYS A 383 5.64 -13.08 -11.53
C LYS A 383 6.55 -12.41 -10.49
N ASP A 384 6.29 -11.14 -10.17
CA ASP A 384 7.09 -10.36 -9.25
C ASP A 384 6.79 -10.77 -7.79
N CYS A 385 5.55 -11.20 -7.50
CA CYS A 385 5.12 -11.68 -6.17
C CYS A 385 5.66 -13.06 -5.78
N ALA A 386 5.99 -13.92 -6.74
CA ALA A 386 6.61 -15.22 -6.47
C ALA A 386 8.01 -15.08 -5.82
N SER A 387 8.49 -13.84 -5.70
CA SER A 387 9.82 -13.45 -5.21
C SER A 387 9.83 -12.95 -3.76
N GLY A 388 8.75 -13.16 -2.99
CA GLY A 388 8.66 -12.70 -1.59
C GLY A 388 9.91 -13.10 -0.79
N LEU A 389 10.36 -12.27 0.16
CA LEU A 389 11.49 -12.63 1.01
C LEU A 389 11.04 -13.69 2.03
N GLU A 390 11.64 -14.87 2.03
CA GLU A 390 11.51 -15.86 3.11
C GLU A 390 12.38 -15.39 4.27
N TYR A 391 11.84 -15.23 5.48
CA TYR A 391 12.61 -14.85 6.68
C TYR A 391 12.98 -16.05 7.57
N GLY A 392 12.74 -17.27 7.09
CA GLY A 392 13.08 -18.52 7.76
C GLY A 392 11.93 -19.18 8.50
N LYS A 393 12.26 -20.27 9.20
CA LYS A 393 11.32 -21.16 9.89
C LYS A 393 10.70 -20.46 11.11
N VAL A 394 9.38 -20.43 11.17
CA VAL A 394 8.64 -20.01 12.35
C VAL A 394 7.86 -21.17 12.94
N GLY A 395 7.84 -21.25 14.27
CA GLY A 395 6.98 -22.19 14.98
C GLY A 395 5.57 -21.63 15.04
N VAL A 396 4.58 -22.36 14.53
CA VAL A 396 3.19 -21.90 14.54
C VAL A 396 2.34 -22.84 15.36
N ARG A 397 1.65 -22.26 16.34
CA ARG A 397 0.75 -22.97 17.24
C ARG A 397 -0.63 -22.35 17.20
N THR A 398 -1.64 -23.17 16.91
CA THR A 398 -3.04 -22.74 16.98
C THR A 398 -3.41 -22.25 18.37
N ILE A 399 -4.16 -21.15 18.42
CA ILE A 399 -4.77 -20.65 19.64
C ILE A 399 -6.23 -20.27 19.38
N GLU A 400 -7.15 -21.20 19.62
CA GLU A 400 -8.58 -20.88 19.55
C GLU A 400 -9.12 -20.30 20.85
N SER A 401 -8.64 -20.77 22.00
CA SER A 401 -9.01 -20.27 23.32
C SER A 401 -7.95 -20.65 24.35
N THR A 402 -7.89 -19.90 25.45
CA THR A 402 -7.00 -20.16 26.59
C THR A 402 -7.61 -19.58 27.87
N SER A 403 -6.91 -19.66 29.00
CA SER A 403 -7.37 -18.99 30.23
C SER A 403 -7.47 -17.48 30.01
N MET A 404 -8.35 -16.79 30.74
CA MET A 404 -8.48 -15.34 30.62
C MET A 404 -7.18 -14.59 30.96
N VAL A 405 -6.38 -15.13 31.89
CA VAL A 405 -5.05 -14.59 32.24
C VAL A 405 -4.12 -14.62 31.02
N MET A 406 -4.00 -15.78 30.37
CA MET A 406 -3.15 -15.92 29.17
C MET A 406 -3.72 -15.15 27.98
N THR A 407 -5.05 -15.05 27.87
CA THR A 407 -5.71 -14.27 26.82
C THR A 407 -5.30 -12.80 26.89
N PHE A 408 -5.36 -12.20 28.09
CA PHE A 408 -4.96 -10.80 28.26
C PHE A 408 -3.46 -10.58 28.14
N ASP A 409 -2.62 -11.52 28.58
CA ASP A 409 -1.18 -11.46 28.35
C ASP A 409 -0.85 -11.42 26.84
N ILE A 410 -1.50 -12.27 26.04
CA ILE A 410 -1.33 -12.29 24.58
C ILE A 410 -1.80 -10.97 23.95
N ILE A 411 -2.94 -10.45 24.40
CA ILE A 411 -3.47 -9.17 23.91
C ILE A 411 -2.53 -8.02 24.25
N ASP A 412 -2.06 -7.94 25.49
CA ASP A 412 -1.16 -6.87 25.93
C ASP A 412 0.18 -6.94 25.17
N ARG A 413 0.74 -8.14 24.93
CA ARG A 413 1.92 -8.32 24.05
C ARG A 413 1.66 -7.89 22.60
N SER A 414 0.48 -8.23 22.05
CA SER A 414 0.11 -7.87 20.68
C SER A 414 -0.09 -6.37 20.51
N LEU A 415 -0.66 -5.72 21.54
CA LEU A 415 -0.82 -4.28 21.66
C LEU A 415 0.52 -3.56 21.63
N ASP A 416 1.46 -4.00 22.47
CA ASP A 416 2.80 -3.41 22.56
C ASP A 416 3.58 -3.60 21.26
N PHE A 417 3.35 -4.70 20.54
CA PHE A 417 4.02 -5.00 19.28
C PHE A 417 3.50 -4.17 18.10
N SER A 418 2.19 -3.92 18.03
CA SER A 418 1.53 -3.28 16.87
C SER A 418 0.67 -2.06 17.24
N PRO A 419 1.19 -1.10 18.04
CA PRO A 419 0.37 -0.09 18.69
C PRO A 419 -0.44 0.77 17.72
N ASP A 420 0.04 0.99 16.50
CA ASP A 420 -0.67 1.82 15.51
C ASP A 420 -1.87 1.12 14.89
N ALA A 421 -1.79 -0.19 14.61
CA ALA A 421 -2.94 -0.98 14.18
C ALA A 421 -4.07 -0.92 15.22
N TRP A 422 -3.70 -1.05 16.51
CA TRP A 422 -4.64 -0.94 17.62
C TRP A 422 -5.19 0.47 17.83
N LYS A 423 -4.37 1.52 17.66
CA LYS A 423 -4.87 2.92 17.67
C LYS A 423 -5.84 3.19 16.53
N PHE A 424 -5.58 2.66 15.33
CA PHE A 424 -6.50 2.81 14.21
C PHE A 424 -7.83 2.10 14.47
N ALA A 425 -7.81 0.88 15.03
CA ALA A 425 -9.03 0.19 15.44
C ALA A 425 -9.81 0.99 16.51
N LEU A 426 -9.10 1.51 17.52
CA LEU A 426 -9.67 2.35 18.59
C LEU A 426 -10.36 3.61 18.05
N ARG A 427 -9.71 4.32 17.11
CA ARG A 427 -10.24 5.56 16.52
C ARG A 427 -11.22 5.30 15.37
N GLY A 428 -11.24 4.07 14.87
CA GLY A 428 -12.08 3.59 13.78
C GLY A 428 -13.25 2.76 14.29
N GLU A 429 -13.34 1.52 13.84
CA GLU A 429 -14.47 0.62 14.01
C GLU A 429 -14.86 0.33 15.47
N LEU A 430 -13.91 0.31 16.42
CA LEU A 430 -14.22 0.09 17.85
C LEU A 430 -14.89 1.29 18.52
N SER A 431 -14.68 2.50 18.00
CA SER A 431 -15.35 3.71 18.51
C SER A 431 -16.83 3.78 18.15
N MET A 432 -17.28 2.94 17.22
CA MET A 432 -18.65 2.98 16.70
C MET A 432 -19.62 2.19 17.58
N SER A 433 -20.86 2.65 17.65
CA SER A 433 -21.96 1.90 18.28
C SER A 433 -22.22 0.60 17.49
N PRO A 434 -22.45 -0.55 18.17
CA PRO A 434 -22.68 -0.71 19.61
C PRO A 434 -21.42 -0.86 20.48
N TYR A 435 -20.22 -0.90 19.90
CA TYR A 435 -18.97 -1.24 20.60
C TYR A 435 -18.38 -0.09 21.42
N GLY A 436 -18.67 1.15 21.05
CA GLY A 436 -18.26 2.35 21.79
C GLY A 436 -18.90 2.50 23.18
N VAL A 437 -19.76 1.57 23.62
CA VAL A 437 -20.55 1.66 24.86
C VAL A 437 -19.94 0.80 25.97
N TRP A 438 -20.20 1.14 27.23
CA TRP A 438 -19.76 0.40 28.42
C TRP A 438 -20.12 -1.10 28.37
N PRO A 439 -19.19 -2.01 28.72
CA PRO A 439 -19.48 -3.44 28.82
C PRO A 439 -20.41 -3.76 30.00
N ASP A 440 -21.27 -4.76 29.86
CA ASP A 440 -22.17 -5.18 30.94
C ASP A 440 -21.52 -6.27 31.80
N GLU A 441 -21.11 -5.88 33.02
CA GLU A 441 -20.44 -6.75 33.99
C GLU A 441 -21.28 -7.97 34.40
N LYS A 442 -22.61 -7.88 34.37
CA LYS A 442 -23.49 -8.98 34.77
C LYS A 442 -23.42 -10.14 33.80
N LEU A 443 -23.21 -9.84 32.52
CA LEU A 443 -23.14 -10.82 31.43
C LEU A 443 -21.87 -11.68 31.48
N PHE A 444 -20.89 -11.35 32.33
CA PHE A 444 -19.72 -12.20 32.58
C PHE A 444 -20.05 -13.43 33.43
N LEU A 445 -21.11 -13.34 34.24
CA LEU A 445 -21.52 -14.38 35.18
C LEU A 445 -22.66 -15.27 34.61
N GLU A 446 -23.17 -14.92 33.45
CA GLU A 446 -24.33 -15.57 32.82
C GLU A 446 -23.94 -16.33 31.56
N THR A 447 -24.67 -17.40 31.25
CA THR A 447 -24.56 -18.08 29.96
C THR A 447 -25.29 -17.25 28.90
N VAL A 448 -24.53 -16.53 28.08
CA VAL A 448 -25.06 -15.67 27.01
C VAL A 448 -24.89 -16.30 25.62
N SER A 449 -25.63 -15.78 24.63
CA SER A 449 -25.48 -16.21 23.24
C SER A 449 -24.10 -15.84 22.67
N LYS A 450 -23.74 -16.46 21.55
CA LYS A 450 -22.48 -16.21 20.84
C LYS A 450 -22.35 -14.73 20.46
N GLU A 451 -23.44 -14.15 19.95
CA GLU A 451 -23.53 -12.78 19.45
C GLU A 451 -23.37 -11.77 20.58
N VAL A 452 -24.02 -12.03 21.72
CA VAL A 452 -23.90 -11.19 22.92
C VAL A 452 -22.47 -11.24 23.46
N CYS A 453 -21.86 -12.42 23.52
CA CYS A 453 -20.48 -12.59 23.95
C CYS A 453 -19.50 -11.82 23.05
N GLN A 454 -19.69 -11.92 21.72
CA GLN A 454 -18.89 -11.19 20.73
C GLN A 454 -19.03 -9.67 20.88
N GLU A 455 -20.26 -9.16 21.02
CA GLU A 455 -20.51 -7.73 21.21
C GLU A 455 -19.86 -7.20 22.50
N GLN A 456 -19.97 -7.94 23.60
CA GLN A 456 -19.39 -7.57 24.88
C GLN A 456 -17.85 -7.66 24.86
N ALA A 457 -17.26 -8.63 24.16
CA ALA A 457 -15.81 -8.69 23.94
C ALA A 457 -15.29 -7.44 23.21
N MET A 458 -16.03 -6.96 22.19
CA MET A 458 -15.70 -5.72 21.46
C MET A 458 -15.76 -4.48 22.36
N LYS A 459 -16.83 -4.35 23.16
CA LYS A 459 -16.97 -3.26 24.15
C LYS A 459 -15.83 -3.24 25.15
N PHE A 460 -15.47 -4.43 25.63
CA PHE A 460 -14.38 -4.59 26.59
C PHE A 460 -13.01 -4.24 25.99
N LEU A 461 -12.73 -4.73 24.77
CA LEU A 461 -11.52 -4.35 24.06
C LEU A 461 -11.46 -2.83 23.87
N ASN A 462 -12.56 -2.19 23.47
CA ASN A 462 -12.62 -0.74 23.38
C ASN A 462 -12.22 -0.06 24.70
N LEU A 463 -12.81 -0.48 25.84
CA LEU A 463 -12.46 0.03 27.17
C LEU A 463 -10.98 -0.19 27.51
N MET A 464 -10.43 -1.38 27.22
CA MET A 464 -9.01 -1.69 27.43
C MET A 464 -8.11 -0.72 26.67
N LEU A 465 -8.40 -0.46 25.39
CA LEU A 465 -7.60 0.44 24.56
C LEU A 465 -7.68 1.88 25.05
N ILE A 466 -8.85 2.33 25.52
CA ILE A 466 -9.00 3.65 26.16
C ILE A 466 -8.14 3.72 27.42
N GLY A 467 -8.16 2.68 28.27
CA GLY A 467 -7.34 2.61 29.47
C GLY A 467 -5.84 2.59 29.16
N HIS A 468 -5.44 1.84 28.14
CA HIS A 468 -4.04 1.69 27.72
C HIS A 468 -3.48 3.00 27.15
N PHE A 469 -4.16 3.64 26.19
CA PHE A 469 -3.67 4.86 25.53
C PHE A 469 -4.04 6.16 26.25
N GLY A 470 -5.14 6.19 27.00
CA GLY A 470 -5.66 7.38 27.69
C GLY A 470 -5.26 7.47 29.16
N GLY A 471 -4.98 6.34 29.82
CA GLY A 471 -4.63 6.30 31.25
C GLY A 471 -5.76 6.74 32.19
N GLY A 472 -5.38 7.20 33.40
CA GLY A 472 -6.31 7.77 34.38
C GLY A 472 -7.40 6.81 34.86
N GLY A 473 -8.62 7.32 35.02
CA GLY A 473 -9.79 6.54 35.47
C GLY A 473 -10.11 5.36 34.56
N ALA A 474 -9.99 5.53 33.24
CA ALA A 474 -10.28 4.46 32.28
C ALA A 474 -9.34 3.26 32.43
N LYS A 475 -8.09 3.50 32.84
CA LYS A 475 -7.15 2.42 33.16
C LYS A 475 -7.59 1.65 34.41
N LEU A 476 -8.02 2.35 35.46
CA LEU A 476 -8.53 1.71 36.68
C LEU A 476 -9.76 0.86 36.40
N ASP A 477 -10.67 1.37 35.55
CA ASP A 477 -11.86 0.64 35.11
C ASP A 477 -11.47 -0.60 34.31
N ALA A 478 -10.64 -0.45 33.27
CA ALA A 478 -10.16 -1.58 32.46
C ALA A 478 -9.44 -2.64 33.29
N ASP A 479 -8.60 -2.24 34.25
CA ASP A 479 -7.89 -3.16 35.14
C ASP A 479 -8.87 -3.89 36.08
N SER A 480 -9.94 -3.24 36.54
CA SER A 480 -11.00 -3.89 37.32
C SER A 480 -11.74 -4.94 36.50
N PHE A 481 -12.18 -4.54 35.33
CA PHE A 481 -12.86 -5.37 34.35
C PHE A 481 -12.03 -6.61 33.94
N LYS A 482 -10.71 -6.45 33.73
CA LYS A 482 -9.78 -7.56 33.51
C LYS A 482 -9.78 -8.54 34.69
N ARG A 483 -9.71 -8.04 35.93
CA ARG A 483 -9.76 -8.89 37.14
C ARG A 483 -11.08 -9.65 37.25
N ASP A 484 -12.19 -8.99 36.96
CA ASP A 484 -13.52 -9.61 37.06
C ASP A 484 -13.70 -10.74 36.05
N LEU A 485 -13.28 -10.55 34.79
CA LEU A 485 -13.28 -11.61 33.77
C LEU A 485 -12.35 -12.78 34.11
N ILE A 486 -11.19 -12.51 34.71
CA ILE A 486 -10.27 -13.55 35.20
C ILE A 486 -10.93 -14.35 36.33
N ASN A 487 -11.51 -13.66 37.31
CA ASN A 487 -12.15 -14.27 38.48
C ASN A 487 -13.40 -15.07 38.10
N ALA A 488 -14.19 -14.57 37.14
CA ALA A 488 -15.37 -15.26 36.60
C ALA A 488 -15.00 -16.48 35.74
N ASN A 489 -13.73 -16.63 35.35
CA ASN A 489 -13.25 -17.66 34.41
C ASN A 489 -14.10 -17.72 33.14
N ALA A 490 -14.40 -16.55 32.56
CA ALA A 490 -15.29 -16.36 31.42
C ALA A 490 -14.66 -16.82 30.08
N SER A 491 -14.23 -18.09 30.05
CA SER A 491 -13.49 -18.72 28.93
C SER A 491 -14.25 -18.71 27.60
N ASN A 492 -15.58 -18.59 27.64
CA ASN A 492 -16.42 -18.40 26.45
C ASN A 492 -16.08 -17.12 25.67
N TYR A 493 -15.51 -16.11 26.33
CA TYR A 493 -15.05 -14.86 25.70
C TYR A 493 -13.65 -14.96 25.09
N SER A 494 -12.80 -15.88 25.61
CA SER A 494 -11.38 -15.99 25.20
C SER A 494 -11.22 -16.11 23.69
N LYS A 495 -12.05 -16.93 23.04
CA LYS A 495 -11.99 -17.13 21.58
C LYS A 495 -12.26 -15.86 20.77
N PHE A 496 -13.16 -14.99 21.25
CA PHE A 496 -13.48 -13.74 20.58
C PHE A 496 -12.37 -12.73 20.80
N PHE A 497 -11.88 -12.62 22.02
CA PHE A 497 -10.74 -11.78 22.36
C PHE A 497 -9.52 -12.09 21.50
N ILE A 498 -9.11 -13.36 21.44
CA ILE A 498 -7.99 -13.80 20.63
C ILE A 498 -8.22 -13.53 19.14
N ARG A 499 -9.39 -13.85 18.60
CA ARG A 499 -9.67 -13.66 17.17
C ARG A 499 -9.73 -12.18 16.76
N ILE A 500 -10.41 -11.34 17.54
CA ILE A 500 -10.49 -9.89 17.28
C ILE A 500 -9.08 -9.29 17.40
N ALA A 501 -8.31 -9.67 18.42
CA ALA A 501 -6.94 -9.22 18.59
C ALA A 501 -6.05 -9.64 17.41
N ALA A 502 -6.23 -10.85 16.88
CA ALA A 502 -5.48 -11.34 15.73
C ALA A 502 -5.82 -10.54 14.46
N LEU A 503 -7.10 -10.22 14.23
CA LEU A 503 -7.53 -9.37 13.13
C LEU A 503 -6.88 -7.97 13.22
N ILE A 504 -6.99 -7.31 14.38
CA ILE A 504 -6.41 -5.99 14.60
C ILE A 504 -4.89 -6.01 14.41
N SER A 505 -4.21 -6.99 15.01
CA SER A 505 -2.74 -7.11 14.93
C SER A 505 -2.26 -7.41 13.50
N CYS A 506 -3.08 -8.13 12.72
CA CYS A 506 -2.85 -8.35 11.29
C CYS A 506 -3.34 -7.17 10.41
N GLY A 507 -3.77 -6.06 11.01
CA GLY A 507 -4.30 -4.89 10.31
C GLY A 507 -5.49 -5.21 9.40
N ILE A 508 -6.33 -6.17 9.78
CA ILE A 508 -7.58 -6.51 9.11
C ILE A 508 -8.73 -5.85 9.87
N GLY A 509 -9.67 -5.23 9.15
CA GLY A 509 -10.85 -4.61 9.75
C GLY A 509 -11.71 -5.61 10.51
N ILE A 510 -12.29 -5.20 11.62
CA ILE A 510 -13.06 -6.10 12.49
C ILE A 510 -14.37 -6.58 11.82
N SER A 511 -14.83 -5.91 10.75
CA SER A 511 -15.93 -6.40 9.91
C SER A 511 -15.66 -7.80 9.34
N ALA A 512 -14.39 -8.22 9.25
CA ALA A 512 -13.99 -9.54 8.82
C ALA A 512 -14.25 -10.65 9.85
N LEU A 513 -14.70 -10.34 11.06
CA LEU A 513 -14.78 -11.31 12.16
C LEU A 513 -15.58 -12.57 11.80
N SER A 514 -16.82 -12.42 11.35
CA SER A 514 -17.66 -13.57 10.97
C SER A 514 -17.13 -14.33 9.75
N TRP A 515 -16.54 -13.63 8.78
CA TRP A 515 -15.91 -14.26 7.62
C TRP A 515 -14.67 -15.08 8.05
N SER A 516 -13.85 -14.52 8.93
CA SER A 516 -12.59 -15.13 9.39
C SER A 516 -12.81 -16.44 10.13
N GLU A 517 -13.96 -16.65 10.78
CA GLU A 517 -14.26 -17.90 11.50
C GLU A 517 -14.22 -19.14 10.59
N ASN A 518 -14.53 -18.98 9.31
CA ASN A 518 -14.56 -20.07 8.34
C ASN A 518 -13.30 -20.18 7.49
N VAL A 519 -12.49 -19.11 7.44
CA VAL A 519 -11.34 -19.01 6.53
C VAL A 519 -10.01 -19.08 7.27
N TRP A 520 -9.94 -18.52 8.48
CA TRP A 520 -8.71 -18.39 9.23
C TRP A 520 -8.77 -18.94 10.64
N THR A 521 -7.62 -19.42 11.08
CA THR A 521 -7.36 -19.88 12.43
C THR A 521 -6.35 -18.93 13.11
N PRO A 522 -6.66 -18.36 14.29
CA PRO A 522 -5.70 -17.60 15.06
C PRO A 522 -4.56 -18.49 15.55
N VAL A 523 -3.34 -17.98 15.46
CA VAL A 523 -2.12 -18.71 15.82
C VAL A 523 -1.18 -17.82 16.62
N LEU A 524 -0.36 -18.44 17.46
CA LEU A 524 0.87 -17.83 17.97
C LEU A 524 2.01 -18.24 17.05
N VAL A 525 2.68 -17.23 16.50
CA VAL A 525 3.85 -17.36 15.62
C VAL A 525 5.08 -17.05 16.45
N SER A 526 5.94 -18.05 16.61
CA SER A 526 7.20 -17.96 17.35
C SER A 526 8.34 -17.61 16.40
N ILE A 527 8.98 -16.47 16.62
CA ILE A 527 10.15 -15.97 15.89
C ILE A 527 11.28 -15.76 16.89
N GLY A 528 12.16 -16.75 17.03
CA GLY A 528 13.14 -16.78 18.13
C GLY A 528 12.43 -16.84 19.48
N GLU A 529 12.66 -15.85 20.35
CA GLU A 529 12.00 -15.73 21.66
C GLU A 529 10.68 -14.94 21.61
N LEU A 530 10.32 -14.36 20.46
CA LEU A 530 9.12 -13.54 20.29
C LEU A 530 7.94 -14.40 19.88
N GLU A 531 6.82 -14.33 20.61
CA GLU A 531 5.53 -14.87 20.17
C GLU A 531 4.63 -13.74 19.70
N LEU A 532 4.11 -13.86 18.48
CA LEU A 532 3.20 -12.91 17.86
C LEU A 532 1.85 -13.55 17.58
N LEU A 533 0.78 -12.78 17.70
CA LEU A 533 -0.54 -13.21 17.30
C LEU A 533 -0.73 -13.03 15.79
N GLY A 534 -1.10 -14.09 15.09
CA GLY A 534 -1.27 -14.12 13.64
C GLY A 534 -2.50 -14.89 13.18
N LEU A 535 -2.68 -14.98 11.86
CA LEU A 535 -3.77 -15.70 11.20
C LEU A 535 -3.21 -16.60 10.10
N VAL A 536 -3.71 -17.84 10.03
CA VAL A 536 -3.33 -18.83 8.99
C VAL A 536 -4.58 -19.40 8.34
N SER A 537 -4.48 -19.72 7.04
CA SER A 537 -5.53 -20.45 6.29
C SER A 537 -5.94 -21.71 7.04
N SER A 538 -7.23 -21.84 7.34
CA SER A 538 -7.78 -23.03 8.00
C SER A 538 -7.60 -24.30 7.14
N ALA A 539 -7.42 -24.16 5.82
CA ALA A 539 -7.19 -25.28 4.90
C ALA A 539 -5.77 -25.86 4.99
N GLU A 540 -4.78 -25.06 5.40
CA GLU A 540 -3.36 -25.43 5.46
C GLU A 540 -2.94 -26.00 6.82
N MET A 541 -3.84 -25.99 7.81
CA MET A 541 -3.54 -26.46 9.15
C MET A 541 -3.70 -27.98 9.27
N VAL A 542 -2.57 -28.70 9.37
CA VAL A 542 -2.56 -30.11 9.80
C VAL A 542 -2.62 -30.16 11.32
N SER A 543 -3.49 -31.00 11.88
CA SER A 543 -3.73 -31.07 13.33
C SER A 543 -2.58 -31.74 14.08
N GLY A 544 -2.07 -31.06 15.12
CA GLY A 544 -1.37 -31.70 16.24
C GLY A 544 0.16 -31.52 16.34
N GLU A 545 0.82 -30.83 15.41
CA GLU A 545 2.28 -30.55 15.48
C GLU A 545 2.60 -29.06 15.28
N GLU A 546 3.78 -28.62 15.76
CA GLU A 546 4.35 -27.32 15.39
C GLU A 546 4.56 -27.29 13.88
N ASN A 547 3.67 -26.61 13.18
CA ASN A 547 3.79 -26.43 11.75
C ASN A 547 4.88 -25.39 11.50
N VAL A 548 5.89 -25.78 10.73
CA VAL A 548 6.97 -24.90 10.32
C VAL A 548 6.51 -24.11 9.11
N PHE A 549 6.24 -22.83 9.29
CA PHE A 549 5.92 -21.91 8.20
C PHE A 549 7.11 -21.03 7.86
N HIS A 550 7.02 -20.42 6.69
CA HIS A 550 7.99 -19.48 6.16
C HIS A 550 7.34 -18.11 6.10
N LEU A 551 8.03 -17.10 6.65
CA LEU A 551 7.55 -15.73 6.62
C LEU A 551 7.84 -15.11 5.27
N ALA A 552 6.81 -14.77 4.50
CA ALA A 552 6.94 -14.01 3.26
C ALA A 552 6.52 -12.55 3.49
N THR A 553 7.38 -11.59 3.19
CA THR A 553 6.95 -10.18 3.06
C THR A 553 6.82 -9.80 1.58
N PRO A 554 5.89 -8.89 1.24
CA PRO A 554 6.01 -8.09 0.03
C PRO A 554 7.38 -7.42 -0.02
N LEU A 555 7.88 -7.18 -1.23
CA LEU A 555 9.07 -6.37 -1.48
C LEU A 555 8.78 -4.93 -1.01
N ASP A 556 9.04 -4.64 0.25
CA ASP A 556 9.37 -3.29 0.68
C ASP A 556 10.63 -3.34 1.54
N SER A 557 11.75 -3.10 0.86
CA SER A 557 13.06 -2.90 1.44
C SER A 557 13.16 -1.44 1.88
N THR A 558 12.84 -1.11 3.14
CA THR A 558 13.42 0.06 3.86
C THR A 558 13.14 0.07 5.36
N THR A 559 12.19 -0.72 5.90
CA THR A 559 11.89 -0.67 7.35
C THR A 559 11.71 -2.06 7.97
N PRO A 560 12.66 -2.54 8.80
CA PRO A 560 12.41 -3.67 9.68
C PRO A 560 11.31 -3.30 10.69
N PRO A 561 10.53 -4.26 11.25
CA PRO A 561 9.71 -3.97 12.41
C PRO A 561 10.58 -3.30 13.49
N ARG A 562 10.22 -2.07 13.89
CA ARG A 562 10.94 -1.34 14.94
C ARG A 562 10.76 -2.07 16.27
N LEU A 563 11.73 -2.90 16.63
CA LEU A 563 11.97 -3.31 18.01
C LEU A 563 12.68 -2.15 18.74
N SER A 564 11.94 -1.14 19.18
CA SER A 564 12.44 -0.19 20.19
C SER A 564 11.33 0.23 21.14
N ALA A 565 11.35 -0.34 22.35
CA ALA A 565 10.62 0.19 23.49
C ALA A 565 11.33 1.47 23.97
N THR A 566 10.97 2.62 23.42
CA THR A 566 11.30 3.91 24.04
C THR A 566 10.09 4.84 23.97
N THR A 567 9.52 5.07 25.14
CA THR A 567 8.57 6.12 25.46
C THR A 567 9.22 7.49 25.21
N THR A 568 8.68 8.26 24.26
CA THR A 568 8.88 9.71 24.25
C THR A 568 7.53 10.41 24.29
N ASN A 569 7.25 11.01 25.45
CA ASN A 569 6.19 11.99 25.65
C ASN A 569 6.51 13.27 24.86
N ASN A 570 5.44 13.93 24.37
CA ASN A 570 5.34 15.35 24.01
C ASN A 570 6.47 15.94 23.13
N SER A 571 6.17 16.18 21.85
CA SER A 571 6.29 17.50 21.22
C SER A 571 5.93 17.43 19.74
N GLY A 572 5.14 18.42 19.29
CA GLY A 572 4.64 18.51 17.93
C GLY A 572 5.76 18.57 16.89
N THR A 573 5.78 17.57 16.03
CA THR A 573 6.35 17.60 14.68
C THR A 573 5.45 16.74 13.82
N GLU A 574 5.25 17.15 12.56
CA GLU A 574 4.30 16.59 11.59
C GLU A 574 4.17 15.07 11.69
N ASP A 575 2.93 14.58 11.85
CA ASP A 575 2.60 13.17 11.84
C ASP A 575 3.07 12.54 10.52
N ARG A 576 4.28 11.97 10.54
CA ARG A 576 4.67 10.88 9.65
C ARG A 576 3.66 9.76 9.88
N VAL A 577 2.76 9.60 8.92
CA VAL A 577 1.94 8.39 8.82
C VAL A 577 2.89 7.29 8.32
N ASP A 578 3.72 6.77 9.23
CA ASP A 578 4.52 5.57 8.99
C ASP A 578 3.53 4.39 9.03
N VAL A 579 2.95 4.02 7.88
CA VAL A 579 2.15 2.78 7.75
C VAL A 579 3.11 1.59 7.68
N CYS A 580 3.86 1.34 8.75
CA CYS A 580 4.66 0.13 8.91
C CYS A 580 3.93 -0.84 9.84
N ASN A 581 2.76 -1.33 9.42
CA ASN A 581 2.12 -2.47 10.09
C ASN A 581 2.74 -3.76 9.55
N ALA A 582 3.74 -4.29 10.26
CA ALA A 582 4.24 -5.65 10.05
C ALA A 582 3.06 -6.62 10.18
N THR A 583 2.69 -7.25 9.07
CA THR A 583 1.50 -8.11 8.99
C THR A 583 1.95 -9.53 8.74
N PHE A 584 1.67 -10.40 9.68
CA PHE A 584 2.06 -11.80 9.64
C PHE A 584 0.91 -12.62 9.05
N LEU A 585 0.82 -12.63 7.72
CA LEU A 585 0.03 -13.62 6.98
C LEU A 585 1.03 -14.58 6.33
N LEU A 586 1.15 -15.78 6.89
CA LEU A 586 2.17 -16.76 6.52
C LEU A 586 1.83 -17.40 5.15
N ASN A 587 2.82 -17.45 4.26
CA ASN A 587 2.73 -18.12 2.96
C ASN A 587 3.74 -19.29 2.95
N PRO A 588 3.32 -20.55 2.73
CA PRO A 588 4.17 -21.74 2.90
C PRO A 588 5.22 -21.98 1.81
N ASN A 589 5.54 -21.03 0.93
CA ASN A 589 6.51 -21.25 -0.15
C ASN A 589 7.93 -20.75 0.20
N ILE A 590 8.90 -21.68 0.18
CA ILE A 590 10.34 -21.45 0.32
C ILE A 590 10.83 -20.47 -0.78
N SER A 591 11.29 -19.29 -0.39
CA SER A 591 11.86 -18.28 -1.29
C SER A 591 13.27 -18.66 -1.71
N ARG A 592 13.40 -18.90 -3.00
CA ARG A 592 14.69 -19.20 -3.64
C ARG A 592 15.50 -17.94 -3.95
N CYS A 593 14.96 -16.74 -3.73
CA CYS A 593 15.51 -15.46 -4.18
C CYS A 593 15.41 -14.38 -3.08
N LEU A 594 16.41 -13.52 -2.98
CA LEU A 594 16.48 -12.42 -2.00
C LEU A 594 17.14 -11.17 -2.61
N TYR A 595 16.52 -10.01 -2.42
CA TYR A 595 17.14 -8.69 -2.65
C TYR A 595 17.21 -7.93 -1.33
N ILE A 596 18.37 -7.33 -1.01
CA ILE A 596 18.52 -6.49 0.19
C ILE A 596 19.33 -5.23 -0.08
N SER A 597 18.84 -4.11 0.46
CA SER A 597 19.49 -2.80 0.49
C SER A 597 19.31 -2.17 1.87
N PRO A 598 19.91 -2.73 2.93
CA PRO A 598 19.51 -2.45 4.29
C PRO A 598 20.06 -1.13 4.84
N PHE A 599 21.02 -0.49 4.17
CA PHE A 599 21.66 0.75 4.61
C PHE A 599 21.04 1.93 3.86
N LEU A 600 20.39 2.84 4.59
CA LEU A 600 19.73 4.03 4.05
C LEU A 600 20.73 5.17 3.84
N ASP A 601 21.68 5.30 4.76
CA ASP A 601 22.85 6.13 4.60
C ASP A 601 23.92 5.31 3.85
N ASP A 602 24.81 5.96 3.09
CA ASP A 602 25.89 5.31 2.34
C ASP A 602 27.00 4.74 3.27
N SER A 603 26.64 4.22 4.45
CA SER A 603 27.54 3.69 5.48
C SER A 603 27.10 2.33 6.00
N ILE A 604 28.05 1.41 6.20
CA ILE A 604 27.80 0.11 6.83
C ILE A 604 28.09 0.09 8.34
N ASP A 605 28.55 1.19 8.94
CA ASP A 605 28.91 1.27 10.38
C ASP A 605 27.68 1.38 11.29
N GLU A 606 26.72 0.48 11.07
CA GLU A 606 25.45 0.41 11.78
C GLU A 606 25.28 -0.98 12.40
N PRO A 607 25.73 -1.20 13.66
CA PRO A 607 25.79 -2.52 14.27
C PRO A 607 24.44 -3.24 14.35
N LEU A 608 23.37 -2.47 14.57
CA LEU A 608 22.02 -3.02 14.62
C LEU A 608 21.56 -3.55 13.26
N ILE A 609 21.86 -2.84 12.17
CA ILE A 609 21.51 -3.27 10.81
C ILE A 609 22.30 -4.53 10.46
N VAL A 610 23.59 -4.55 10.79
CA VAL A 610 24.46 -5.70 10.52
C VAL A 610 24.06 -6.95 11.30
N GLN A 611 23.67 -6.82 12.56
CA GLN A 611 23.11 -7.93 13.33
C GLN A 611 21.82 -8.46 12.69
N ARG A 612 20.97 -7.59 12.15
CA ARG A 612 19.74 -7.99 11.44
C ARG A 612 20.05 -8.73 10.14
N VAL A 613 21.04 -8.27 9.36
CA VAL A 613 21.50 -8.99 8.17
C VAL A 613 22.00 -10.38 8.53
N ASN A 614 22.77 -10.51 9.62
CA ASN A 614 23.25 -11.80 10.11
C ASN A 614 22.11 -12.75 10.52
N SER A 615 21.11 -12.24 11.26
CA SER A 615 19.92 -13.02 11.62
C SER A 615 19.12 -13.47 10.39
N LEU A 616 18.92 -12.57 9.42
CA LEU A 616 18.25 -12.88 8.15
C LEU A 616 18.98 -14.00 7.40
N PHE A 617 20.29 -13.86 7.19
CA PHE A 617 21.11 -14.85 6.47
C PHE A 617 21.15 -16.20 7.16
N SER A 618 21.23 -16.21 8.49
CA SER A 618 21.13 -17.45 9.26
C SER A 618 19.80 -18.17 8.99
N ALA A 619 18.70 -17.42 8.89
CA ALA A 619 17.36 -17.95 8.73
C ALA A 619 17.07 -18.48 7.30
N VAL A 620 17.71 -17.91 6.28
CA VAL A 620 17.52 -18.28 4.86
C VAL A 620 18.62 -19.17 4.28
N SER A 621 19.70 -19.40 5.04
CA SER A 621 20.91 -20.12 4.62
C SER A 621 20.65 -21.48 3.95
N LEU A 622 19.57 -22.17 4.32
CA LEU A 622 19.21 -23.50 3.81
C LEU A 622 18.31 -23.50 2.56
N GLY A 623 17.76 -22.35 2.15
CA GLY A 623 16.81 -22.25 1.03
C GLY A 623 17.22 -21.26 -0.07
N LEU A 624 18.08 -20.30 0.25
CA LEU A 624 18.40 -19.17 -0.62
C LEU A 624 19.34 -19.56 -1.77
N LYS A 625 18.86 -19.48 -3.01
CA LYS A 625 19.64 -19.79 -4.22
C LYS A 625 20.10 -18.54 -4.98
N ARG A 626 19.32 -17.46 -4.97
CA ARG A 626 19.64 -16.20 -5.65
C ARG A 626 19.70 -15.06 -4.65
N LEU A 627 20.79 -14.30 -4.66
CA LEU A 627 20.95 -13.12 -3.80
C LEU A 627 21.42 -11.90 -4.61
N VAL A 628 20.72 -10.79 -4.45
CA VAL A 628 21.11 -9.47 -4.97
C VAL A 628 21.29 -8.52 -3.79
N ILE A 629 22.44 -7.87 -3.70
CA ILE A 629 22.72 -6.88 -2.65
C ILE A 629 23.00 -5.51 -3.24
N ASP A 630 22.42 -4.48 -2.61
CA ASP A 630 22.70 -3.07 -2.85
C ASP A 630 23.23 -2.49 -1.52
N MET A 631 24.47 -2.83 -1.19
CA MET A 631 25.14 -2.45 0.06
C MET A 631 26.39 -1.62 -0.22
N PRO A 632 26.64 -0.52 0.50
CA PRO A 632 27.84 0.29 0.32
C PRO A 632 29.02 -0.30 1.11
N LEU A 633 29.47 -1.54 0.82
CA LEU A 633 30.44 -2.23 1.69
C LEU A 633 31.83 -1.55 1.73
N ARG A 634 32.12 -0.70 0.75
CA ARG A 634 33.33 0.16 0.67
C ARG A 634 33.24 1.47 1.46
N SER A 635 32.12 1.74 2.13
CA SER A 635 31.95 2.94 2.96
C SER A 635 32.74 2.92 4.27
N LEU A 636 33.09 1.73 4.77
CA LEU A 636 33.84 1.54 6.01
C LEU A 636 35.02 0.61 5.75
N TYR A 637 36.25 1.10 5.91
CA TYR A 637 37.46 0.30 5.76
C TYR A 637 37.77 -0.51 7.03
N PRO A 638 38.51 -1.63 6.92
CA PRO A 638 38.84 -2.49 8.08
C PRO A 638 39.46 -1.76 9.28
N GLU A 639 40.34 -0.80 9.01
CA GLU A 639 41.02 0.02 10.02
C GLU A 639 40.07 0.94 10.80
N ASP A 640 38.93 1.30 10.20
CA ASP A 640 37.92 2.19 10.77
C ASP A 640 36.76 1.42 11.41
N ASP A 641 36.76 0.08 11.34
CA ASP A 641 35.68 -0.78 11.87
C ASP A 641 35.74 -0.91 13.41
N HIS A 642 35.49 0.19 14.10
CA HIS A 642 35.46 0.24 15.56
C HIS A 642 34.33 -0.60 16.16
N ASN A 643 33.22 -0.75 15.44
CA ASN A 643 32.05 -1.49 15.92
C ASN A 643 32.04 -2.98 15.52
N ARG A 644 33.08 -3.45 14.83
CA ARG A 644 33.24 -4.84 14.37
C ARG A 644 32.08 -5.33 13.49
N VAL A 645 31.57 -4.46 12.64
CA VAL A 645 30.47 -4.79 11.73
C VAL A 645 30.94 -5.66 10.56
N ARG A 646 32.17 -5.50 10.08
CA ARG A 646 32.69 -6.24 8.92
C ARG A 646 32.88 -7.73 9.23
N PRO A 647 33.43 -8.14 10.40
CA PRO A 647 33.48 -9.55 10.79
C PRO A 647 32.10 -10.22 10.85
N ILE A 648 31.07 -9.50 11.31
CA ILE A 648 29.71 -10.03 11.41
C ILE A 648 29.11 -10.23 10.00
N LEU A 649 29.22 -9.22 9.13
CA LEU A 649 28.77 -9.34 7.74
C LEU A 649 29.52 -10.47 7.02
N ARG A 650 30.84 -10.54 7.17
CA ARG A 650 31.66 -11.60 6.57
C ARG A 650 31.18 -13.00 6.99
N ALA A 651 30.92 -13.21 8.27
CA ALA A 651 30.39 -14.48 8.78
C ALA A 651 28.99 -14.79 8.23
N ALA A 652 28.11 -13.79 8.17
CA ALA A 652 26.77 -13.93 7.65
C ALA A 652 26.77 -14.39 6.19
N PHE A 653 27.52 -13.71 5.31
CA PHE A 653 27.62 -14.08 3.89
C PHE A 653 28.29 -15.45 3.70
N ALA A 654 29.27 -15.80 4.55
CA ALA A 654 29.92 -17.09 4.47
C ALA A 654 28.97 -18.26 4.77
N SER A 655 27.90 -18.05 5.56
CA SER A 655 26.93 -19.12 5.87
C SER A 655 25.98 -19.50 4.72
N LEU A 656 25.99 -18.76 3.61
CA LEU A 656 25.07 -18.97 2.48
C LEU A 656 25.62 -19.98 1.46
N GLU A 657 25.82 -21.25 1.88
CA GLU A 657 26.56 -22.25 1.08
C GLU A 657 25.85 -22.71 -0.21
N ILE A 658 24.53 -22.59 -0.30
CA ILE A 658 23.75 -23.12 -1.44
C ILE A 658 23.44 -22.07 -2.53
N ILE A 659 24.08 -20.91 -2.48
CA ILE A 659 23.89 -19.84 -3.46
C ILE A 659 24.32 -20.32 -4.85
N GLU A 660 23.41 -20.19 -5.81
CA GLU A 660 23.59 -20.48 -7.23
C GLU A 660 23.80 -19.18 -8.02
N GLU A 661 23.17 -18.07 -7.60
CA GLU A 661 23.26 -16.79 -8.29
C GLU A 661 23.50 -15.63 -7.31
N PHE A 662 24.51 -14.81 -7.58
CA PHE A 662 24.84 -13.66 -6.75
C PHE A 662 25.13 -12.39 -7.56
N CYS A 663 24.58 -11.26 -7.11
CA CYS A 663 24.87 -9.94 -7.64
C CYS A 663 25.16 -8.94 -6.52
N SER A 664 26.34 -8.31 -6.57
CA SER A 664 26.68 -7.15 -5.75
C SER A 664 26.64 -5.88 -6.61
N VAL A 665 25.68 -4.99 -6.30
CA VAL A 665 25.38 -3.81 -7.13
C VAL A 665 26.43 -2.73 -7.00
N ARG A 666 26.94 -2.46 -5.79
CA ARG A 666 27.78 -1.29 -5.50
C ARG A 666 29.27 -1.58 -5.35
N ASP A 667 29.67 -2.82 -5.18
CA ASP A 667 31.07 -3.24 -5.02
C ASP A 667 31.27 -4.74 -5.32
N GLU A 668 32.46 -5.26 -5.05
CA GLU A 668 32.86 -6.64 -5.30
C GLU A 668 32.58 -7.65 -4.17
N LEU A 669 31.65 -7.32 -3.26
CA LEU A 669 31.44 -7.95 -1.95
C LEU A 669 32.63 -7.67 -1.01
N PHE A 670 32.93 -6.38 -0.79
CA PHE A 670 34.09 -5.94 -0.02
C PHE A 670 33.91 -6.15 1.50
N LEU A 671 34.21 -7.36 1.98
CA LEU A 671 34.03 -7.80 3.38
C LEU A 671 35.34 -8.17 4.09
N ASP A 672 36.46 -7.59 3.67
CA ASP A 672 37.76 -7.78 4.34
C ASP A 672 37.72 -7.21 5.76
N THR A 673 38.30 -7.88 6.74
CA THR A 673 38.28 -7.49 8.17
C THR A 673 39.63 -6.93 8.64
N VAL A 674 40.64 -6.98 7.77
CA VAL A 674 41.98 -6.44 7.99
C VAL A 674 42.52 -5.84 6.69
N TYR A 675 43.36 -4.81 6.77
CA TYR A 675 44.04 -4.21 5.62
C TYR A 675 45.55 -4.03 5.87
N PRO A 676 46.44 -4.37 4.93
CA PRO A 676 46.17 -5.11 3.68
C PRO A 676 45.66 -6.53 3.96
N THR A 677 44.73 -7.01 3.14
CA THR A 677 44.05 -8.28 3.34
C THR A 677 44.77 -9.43 2.64
N ASN A 678 44.78 -10.61 3.28
CA ASN A 678 45.01 -11.90 2.62
C ASN A 678 43.75 -12.79 2.72
N GLU A 679 42.62 -12.20 3.10
CA GLU A 679 41.39 -12.94 3.31
C GLU A 679 40.75 -13.30 1.96
N PRO A 680 40.35 -14.57 1.75
CA PRO A 680 39.70 -14.95 0.51
C PRO A 680 38.35 -14.25 0.34
N LYS A 681 37.95 -13.96 -0.90
CA LYS A 681 36.63 -13.38 -1.19
C LYS A 681 35.52 -14.35 -0.79
N VAL A 682 34.50 -13.87 -0.08
CA VAL A 682 33.48 -14.73 0.57
C VAL A 682 32.71 -15.58 -0.45
N TRP A 683 32.36 -15.00 -1.59
CA TRP A 683 31.65 -15.71 -2.67
C TRP A 683 32.44 -16.88 -3.25
N SER A 684 33.75 -16.95 -3.04
CA SER A 684 34.58 -18.09 -3.49
C SER A 684 34.37 -19.37 -2.68
N PHE A 685 33.64 -19.29 -1.56
CA PHE A 685 33.30 -20.42 -0.72
C PHE A 685 31.91 -21.03 -1.03
N TRP A 686 31.18 -20.50 -2.00
CA TRP A 686 29.86 -21.01 -2.37
C TRP A 686 29.99 -22.10 -3.45
N PRO A 687 29.92 -23.41 -3.09
CA PRO A 687 30.18 -24.53 -4.00
C PRO A 687 29.18 -24.63 -5.17
N HIS A 688 28.02 -24.00 -5.04
CA HIS A 688 26.94 -24.06 -6.03
C HIS A 688 26.88 -22.84 -6.95
N LEU A 689 27.79 -21.87 -6.81
CA LEU A 689 27.72 -20.60 -7.54
C LEU A 689 27.89 -20.79 -9.06
N GLU A 690 26.83 -20.51 -9.82
CA GLU A 690 26.78 -20.59 -11.28
C GLU A 690 26.81 -19.21 -11.94
N HIS A 691 26.21 -18.19 -11.31
CA HIS A 691 26.10 -16.85 -11.85
C HIS A 691 26.65 -15.81 -10.86
N LEU A 692 27.63 -15.01 -11.30
CA LEU A 692 28.28 -13.99 -10.46
C LEU A 692 28.27 -12.63 -11.15
N ALA A 693 27.77 -11.60 -10.47
CA ALA A 693 27.80 -10.22 -10.91
C ALA A 693 28.46 -9.32 -9.86
N LEU A 694 29.49 -8.57 -10.26
CA LEU A 694 30.27 -7.71 -9.37
C LEU A 694 30.42 -6.31 -9.97
N TYR A 695 30.49 -5.31 -9.10
CA TYR A 695 30.74 -3.92 -9.48
C TYR A 695 32.16 -3.50 -9.11
N ASN A 696 32.84 -2.82 -10.04
CA ASN A 696 34.15 -2.20 -9.88
C ASN A 696 35.22 -3.13 -9.27
N VAL A 697 35.17 -4.41 -9.64
CA VAL A 697 36.18 -5.38 -9.25
C VAL A 697 37.43 -5.21 -10.09
N ASP A 698 38.60 -5.24 -9.45
CA ASP A 698 39.90 -5.34 -10.15
C ASP A 698 40.11 -6.79 -10.59
N VAL A 699 40.02 -7.01 -11.91
CA VAL A 699 40.09 -8.35 -12.49
C VAL A 699 41.52 -8.88 -12.64
N ALA A 700 42.53 -8.03 -12.45
CA ALA A 700 43.94 -8.43 -12.48
C ALA A 700 44.48 -8.76 -11.09
N SER A 701 43.75 -8.38 -10.03
CA SER A 701 44.13 -8.69 -8.65
C SER A 701 44.30 -10.19 -8.40
N SER A 702 45.34 -10.54 -7.65
CA SER A 702 45.64 -11.93 -7.29
C SER A 702 44.51 -12.57 -6.47
N GLU A 703 43.86 -11.78 -5.63
CA GLU A 703 42.75 -12.15 -4.77
C GLU A 703 41.53 -12.55 -5.58
N PHE A 704 41.22 -11.81 -6.65
CA PHE A 704 40.13 -12.12 -7.55
C PHE A 704 40.40 -13.39 -8.35
N LEU A 705 41.61 -13.55 -8.91
CA LEU A 705 41.98 -14.73 -9.70
C LEU A 705 42.00 -16.01 -8.87
N VAL A 706 42.51 -15.94 -7.63
CA VAL A 706 42.48 -17.06 -6.69
C VAL A 706 41.04 -17.40 -6.27
N ALA A 707 40.19 -16.39 -6.05
CA ALA A 707 38.79 -16.59 -5.71
C ALA A 707 38.00 -17.24 -6.87
N LEU A 708 38.19 -16.76 -8.10
CA LEU A 708 37.59 -17.35 -9.31
C LEU A 708 37.97 -18.82 -9.49
N ARG A 709 39.21 -19.20 -9.16
CA ARG A 709 39.69 -20.60 -9.22
C ARG A 709 38.84 -21.56 -8.40
N ARG A 710 38.20 -21.09 -7.33
CA ARG A 710 37.38 -21.91 -6.42
C ARG A 710 35.93 -22.06 -6.90
N CYS A 711 35.50 -21.25 -7.87
CA CYS A 711 34.14 -21.28 -8.40
C CYS A 711 34.02 -22.27 -9.56
N GLU A 712 34.14 -23.57 -9.28
CA GLU A 712 34.17 -24.62 -10.30
C GLU A 712 32.91 -24.68 -11.17
N ARG A 713 31.75 -24.26 -10.66
CA ARG A 713 30.46 -24.30 -11.38
C ARG A 713 30.11 -23.01 -12.11
N LEU A 714 30.99 -22.00 -12.09
CA LEU A 714 30.69 -20.69 -12.64
C LEU A 714 30.44 -20.78 -14.16
N THR A 715 29.23 -20.45 -14.59
CA THR A 715 28.82 -20.43 -16.00
C THR A 715 28.68 -19.03 -16.56
N LYS A 716 28.32 -18.03 -15.73
CA LYS A 716 28.18 -16.64 -16.16
C LYS A 716 28.83 -15.67 -15.21
N LEU A 717 29.59 -14.74 -15.78
CA LEU A 717 30.25 -13.66 -15.07
C LEU A 717 29.79 -12.30 -15.64
N VAL A 718 29.29 -11.41 -14.80
CA VAL A 718 28.93 -10.04 -15.16
C VAL A 718 29.85 -9.09 -14.41
N LEU A 719 30.56 -8.25 -15.14
CA LEU A 719 31.51 -7.31 -14.59
C LEU A 719 31.03 -5.91 -14.94
N THR A 720 30.59 -5.19 -13.92
CA THR A 720 30.09 -3.83 -14.06
C THR A 720 31.22 -2.88 -13.74
N ARG A 721 31.63 -2.07 -14.71
CA ARG A 721 32.74 -1.14 -14.55
C ARG A 721 34.03 -1.76 -13.96
N PRO A 722 34.50 -2.95 -14.40
CA PRO A 722 35.71 -3.55 -13.83
C PRO A 722 36.97 -2.71 -14.06
N ASP A 723 37.87 -2.77 -13.09
CA ASP A 723 39.25 -2.26 -13.17
C ASP A 723 40.20 -3.38 -13.61
N GLY A 724 41.44 -3.05 -14.02
CA GLY A 724 42.47 -4.04 -14.33
C GLY A 724 42.30 -4.81 -15.65
N LEU A 725 41.34 -4.43 -16.51
CA LEU A 725 41.09 -5.12 -17.79
C LEU A 725 42.30 -5.15 -18.74
N GLU A 726 43.22 -4.18 -18.64
CA GLU A 726 44.39 -4.05 -19.52
C GLU A 726 45.69 -4.59 -18.92
N GLU A 727 45.69 -4.93 -17.62
CA GLU A 727 46.89 -5.33 -16.89
C GLU A 727 47.33 -6.75 -17.26
N CYS A 728 48.63 -7.01 -17.21
CA CYS A 728 49.20 -8.31 -17.56
C CYS A 728 49.05 -9.30 -16.38
N ILE A 729 48.44 -10.44 -16.65
CA ILE A 729 48.29 -11.58 -15.74
C ILE A 729 49.20 -12.70 -16.20
N GLU A 730 49.96 -13.33 -15.30
CA GLU A 730 50.81 -14.48 -15.65
C GLU A 730 49.99 -15.76 -15.93
N ASP A 731 50.48 -16.63 -16.82
CA ASP A 731 49.80 -17.89 -17.19
C ASP A 731 49.50 -18.77 -15.97
N SER A 732 50.43 -18.82 -15.00
CA SER A 732 50.32 -19.60 -13.77
C SER A 732 49.28 -19.07 -12.78
N GLU A 733 48.91 -17.80 -12.91
CA GLU A 733 47.99 -17.12 -11.99
C GLU A 733 46.53 -17.25 -12.45
N PHE A 734 46.31 -17.33 -13.76
CA PHE A 734 44.96 -17.40 -14.30
C PHE A 734 44.27 -18.76 -14.00
N PRO A 735 43.03 -18.76 -13.49
CA PRO A 735 42.33 -20.00 -13.15
C PRO A 735 41.79 -20.75 -14.38
N PRO A 736 41.74 -22.09 -14.36
CA PRO A 736 40.97 -22.84 -15.33
C PRO A 736 39.47 -22.62 -15.08
N LEU A 737 38.73 -22.19 -16.10
CA LEU A 737 37.28 -21.92 -16.02
C LEU A 737 36.52 -22.80 -17.03
N PRO A 738 36.43 -24.12 -16.79
CA PRO A 738 35.98 -25.10 -17.79
C PRO A 738 34.49 -25.01 -18.12
N HIS A 739 33.67 -24.49 -17.19
CA HIS A 739 32.23 -24.38 -17.32
C HIS A 739 31.75 -22.98 -17.70
N LEU A 740 32.66 -22.01 -17.84
CA LEU A 740 32.30 -20.64 -18.15
C LEU A 740 31.74 -20.54 -19.57
N GLN A 741 30.51 -20.08 -19.68
CA GLN A 741 29.75 -19.94 -20.93
C GLN A 741 29.62 -18.49 -21.37
N ARG A 742 29.66 -17.53 -20.43
CA ARG A 742 29.46 -16.11 -20.74
C ARG A 742 30.15 -15.17 -19.76
N VAL A 743 30.74 -14.11 -20.32
CA VAL A 743 31.27 -12.95 -19.63
C VAL A 743 30.63 -11.70 -20.23
N ILE A 744 29.99 -10.89 -19.39
CA ILE A 744 29.30 -9.66 -19.77
C ILE A 744 30.03 -8.47 -19.15
N ILE A 745 30.50 -7.53 -19.96
CA ILE A 745 31.08 -6.28 -19.49
C ILE A 745 30.02 -5.18 -19.59
N VAL A 746 29.63 -4.62 -18.46
CA VAL A 746 28.60 -3.56 -18.37
C VAL A 746 29.27 -2.24 -18.06
N ASN A 747 29.06 -1.24 -18.93
CA ASN A 747 29.51 0.13 -18.71
C ASN A 747 28.69 1.11 -19.57
N THR A 748 28.82 2.40 -19.32
CA THR A 748 28.29 3.43 -20.21
C THR A 748 29.06 3.43 -21.54
N ALA A 749 28.46 4.00 -22.59
CA ALA A 749 29.13 4.10 -23.88
C ALA A 749 30.44 4.90 -23.80
N GLU A 750 30.52 5.89 -22.91
CA GLU A 750 31.76 6.64 -22.67
C GLU A 750 32.78 5.82 -21.88
N GLY A 751 32.35 5.09 -20.85
CA GLY A 751 33.23 4.19 -20.10
C GLY A 751 33.85 3.09 -20.97
N HIS A 752 33.09 2.53 -21.92
CA HIS A 752 33.63 1.59 -22.91
C HIS A 752 34.64 2.23 -23.88
N ARG A 753 34.54 3.54 -24.18
CA ARG A 753 35.56 4.24 -25.01
C ARG A 753 36.86 4.46 -24.26
N GLN A 754 36.78 4.65 -22.94
CA GLN A 754 37.95 4.82 -22.08
C GLN A 754 38.77 3.54 -21.95
N TRP A 755 38.16 2.39 -22.23
CA TRP A 755 38.86 1.12 -22.41
C TRP A 755 39.07 0.87 -23.91
N PRO A 756 40.22 1.25 -24.50
CA PRO A 756 40.57 0.79 -25.83
C PRO A 756 40.89 -0.72 -25.77
N LEU A 757 39.83 -1.54 -25.63
CA LEU A 757 39.87 -2.99 -25.67
C LEU A 757 40.72 -3.37 -26.90
N PHE A 758 41.88 -3.99 -26.64
CA PHE A 758 42.86 -4.45 -27.63
C PHE A 758 43.78 -3.40 -28.29
N ARG A 759 44.52 -2.57 -27.53
CA ARG A 759 45.82 -2.07 -28.04
C ARG A 759 46.90 -3.18 -28.03
N ARG A 760 47.73 -3.18 -29.09
CA ARG A 760 48.37 -4.33 -29.74
C ARG A 760 49.46 -5.19 -29.04
N PRO A 761 50.04 -4.91 -27.85
CA PRO A 761 51.05 -5.83 -27.29
C PRO A 761 50.58 -6.81 -26.20
N THR A 762 49.58 -6.45 -25.36
CA THR A 762 49.24 -7.20 -24.12
C THR A 762 47.96 -8.05 -24.22
N SER A 763 47.36 -8.15 -25.41
CA SER A 763 46.03 -8.77 -25.59
C SER A 763 45.92 -10.24 -25.19
N ARG A 764 47.05 -10.95 -25.01
CA ARG A 764 47.07 -12.35 -24.55
C ARG A 764 47.27 -12.47 -23.04
N SER A 765 47.94 -11.50 -22.44
CA SER A 765 48.26 -11.51 -21.02
C SER A 765 47.18 -10.82 -20.19
N CYS A 766 46.33 -9.97 -20.77
CA CYS A 766 45.25 -9.32 -20.03
C CYS A 766 44.07 -10.24 -19.72
N PHE A 767 43.22 -9.86 -18.76
CA PHE A 767 42.11 -10.69 -18.26
C PHE A 767 41.22 -11.27 -19.37
N LEU A 768 40.74 -10.43 -20.30
CA LEU A 768 39.92 -10.89 -21.42
C LEU A 768 40.71 -11.82 -22.36
N GLY A 769 41.98 -11.49 -22.60
CA GLY A 769 42.94 -12.32 -23.33
C GLY A 769 43.11 -13.71 -22.75
N ARG A 770 43.17 -13.80 -21.42
CA ARG A 770 43.32 -15.04 -20.68
C ARG A 770 42.05 -15.89 -20.70
N ILE A 771 40.87 -15.27 -20.56
CA ILE A 771 39.57 -15.94 -20.75
C ILE A 771 39.56 -16.65 -22.13
N PHE A 772 40.01 -15.98 -23.19
CA PHE A 772 40.09 -16.60 -24.52
C PHE A 772 41.01 -17.83 -24.57
N THR A 773 42.13 -17.81 -23.86
CA THR A 773 43.11 -18.92 -23.89
C THR A 773 42.76 -20.08 -22.96
N ALA A 774 41.97 -19.84 -21.91
CA ALA A 774 41.73 -20.79 -20.83
C ALA A 774 40.44 -21.63 -20.99
N THR A 775 39.52 -21.25 -21.87
CA THR A 775 38.24 -21.97 -22.06
C THR A 775 38.42 -23.18 -23.00
N PRO A 776 38.11 -24.42 -22.57
CA PRO A 776 38.46 -25.67 -23.26
C PRO A 776 37.77 -25.89 -24.62
N HIS A 777 36.73 -25.11 -24.94
CA HIS A 777 36.09 -25.11 -26.25
C HIS A 777 36.84 -24.26 -27.30
N PHE A 778 37.98 -23.67 -26.92
CA PHE A 778 38.75 -22.76 -27.74
C PHE A 778 40.18 -23.27 -27.94
N SER A 779 40.55 -23.62 -29.18
CA SER A 779 41.94 -23.95 -29.55
C SER A 779 42.61 -22.70 -30.10
N PRO A 780 43.68 -22.18 -29.47
CA PRO A 780 44.45 -21.05 -29.98
C PRO A 780 45.01 -21.30 -31.40
N ALA A 781 45.24 -22.56 -31.75
CA ALA A 781 45.74 -22.97 -33.07
C ALA A 781 44.65 -22.91 -34.16
N THR A 782 43.39 -23.18 -33.81
CA THR A 782 42.25 -23.12 -34.76
C THR A 782 41.82 -21.68 -35.04
N TYR A 783 41.89 -20.80 -34.04
CA TYR A 783 41.59 -19.36 -34.18
C TYR A 783 42.59 -18.59 -35.06
N MET A 784 43.85 -19.04 -35.11
CA MET A 784 44.89 -18.43 -35.95
C MET A 784 44.93 -19.00 -37.38
N ALA A 785 44.29 -20.15 -37.63
CA ALA A 785 44.40 -20.89 -38.88
C ALA A 785 43.12 -20.93 -39.73
N GLU A 786 41.92 -20.68 -39.17
CA GLU A 786 40.66 -20.75 -39.94
C GLU A 786 39.84 -19.44 -39.96
N PRO A 787 39.45 -18.96 -41.15
CA PRO A 787 38.47 -17.89 -41.33
C PRO A 787 37.02 -18.40 -41.31
N THR A 788 36.67 -19.36 -40.45
CA THR A 788 35.33 -19.95 -40.41
C THR A 788 34.39 -19.17 -39.48
N ALA A 789 33.23 -18.75 -39.99
CA ALA A 789 32.20 -17.99 -39.27
C ALA A 789 31.68 -18.68 -37.99
N ALA A 790 31.84 -20.01 -37.89
CA ALA A 790 31.44 -20.80 -36.73
C ALA A 790 32.33 -20.56 -35.49
N ALA A 791 33.65 -20.35 -35.68
CA ALA A 791 34.56 -20.03 -34.58
C ALA A 791 34.33 -18.61 -34.04
N ARG A 792 33.99 -17.65 -34.92
CA ARG A 792 33.57 -16.28 -34.53
C ARG A 792 32.25 -16.32 -33.74
N GLY A 793 31.25 -17.07 -34.20
CA GLY A 793 29.96 -17.19 -33.53
C GLY A 793 29.99 -17.83 -32.13
N GLY A 794 31.03 -18.60 -31.80
CA GLY A 794 31.27 -19.10 -30.44
C GLY A 794 31.83 -18.03 -29.49
N ILE A 795 32.78 -17.23 -29.95
CA ILE A 795 33.36 -16.09 -29.21
C ILE A 795 32.30 -15.02 -28.95
N ASP A 796 31.54 -14.67 -29.98
CA ASP A 796 30.52 -13.62 -29.93
C ASP A 796 29.41 -13.95 -28.91
N ARG A 797 29.32 -15.21 -28.48
CA ARG A 797 28.42 -15.70 -27.42
C ARG A 797 29.06 -15.73 -26.04
N LEU A 798 30.39 -15.89 -25.97
CA LEU A 798 31.17 -15.97 -24.73
C LEU A 798 31.45 -14.59 -24.14
N LEU A 799 31.84 -13.61 -24.95
CA LEU A 799 32.25 -12.28 -24.48
C LEU A 799 31.40 -11.19 -25.12
N VAL A 800 30.62 -10.51 -24.28
CA VAL A 800 29.70 -9.44 -24.73
C VAL A 800 29.86 -8.19 -23.88
N SER A 801 29.64 -7.05 -24.52
CA SER A 801 29.58 -5.73 -23.88
C SER A 801 28.15 -5.21 -23.89
N ILE A 802 27.76 -4.50 -22.84
CA ILE A 802 26.48 -3.81 -22.77
C ILE A 802 26.74 -2.34 -22.52
N ASN A 803 26.22 -1.51 -23.42
CA ASN A 803 26.19 -0.06 -23.27
C ASN A 803 24.95 0.32 -22.45
N VAL A 804 25.18 0.78 -21.22
CA VAL A 804 24.11 1.33 -20.38
C VAL A 804 23.67 2.68 -20.96
N PRO A 805 22.37 2.87 -21.26
CA PRO A 805 21.86 4.14 -21.75
C PRO A 805 22.05 5.25 -20.70
N MET A 806 22.65 6.37 -21.10
CA MET A 806 22.80 7.54 -20.23
C MET A 806 21.52 8.40 -20.27
N PRO A 807 20.83 8.62 -19.13
CA PRO A 807 19.69 9.53 -19.08
C PRO A 807 20.11 10.99 -19.31
N ALA A 808 19.22 11.79 -19.91
CA ALA A 808 19.49 13.21 -20.14
C ALA A 808 19.74 13.96 -18.81
N GLY A 809 20.81 14.76 -18.75
CA GLY A 809 21.17 15.55 -17.56
C GLY A 809 21.91 14.79 -16.46
N ARG A 810 22.34 13.54 -16.72
CA ARG A 810 23.13 12.70 -15.79
C ARG A 810 24.57 12.49 -16.25
N ASP A 811 25.08 13.35 -17.13
CA ASP A 811 26.45 13.30 -17.60
C ASP A 811 27.43 13.40 -16.41
N GLY A 812 28.36 12.44 -16.29
CA GLY A 812 29.31 12.35 -15.18
C GLY A 812 28.87 11.48 -14.00
N TYR A 813 27.64 10.95 -14.00
CA TYR A 813 27.12 10.01 -13.00
C TYR A 813 27.13 8.56 -13.49
N ASP A 814 28.18 8.21 -14.26
CA ASP A 814 28.33 6.89 -14.88
C ASP A 814 28.29 5.74 -13.86
N ALA A 815 28.69 5.99 -12.60
CA ALA A 815 28.78 4.97 -11.57
C ALA A 815 27.37 4.58 -11.11
N GLU A 816 26.60 5.58 -10.70
CA GLU A 816 25.24 5.48 -10.21
C GLU A 816 24.32 4.95 -11.30
N VAL A 817 24.49 5.40 -12.56
CA VAL A 817 23.69 4.92 -13.70
C VAL A 817 23.94 3.44 -13.98
N CYS A 818 25.19 2.97 -13.94
CA CYS A 818 25.49 1.55 -14.10
C CYS A 818 24.97 0.70 -12.93
N GLN A 819 25.12 1.18 -11.69
CA GLN A 819 24.62 0.49 -10.50
C GLN A 819 23.10 0.34 -10.56
N GLU A 820 22.36 1.43 -10.83
CA GLU A 820 20.91 1.42 -10.98
C GLU A 820 20.46 0.46 -12.09
N TRP A 821 21.12 0.52 -13.24
CA TRP A 821 20.78 -0.34 -14.37
C TRP A 821 20.99 -1.83 -14.04
N VAL A 822 22.14 -2.19 -13.45
CA VAL A 822 22.44 -3.58 -13.09
C VAL A 822 21.51 -4.09 -11.99
N ARG A 823 21.22 -3.26 -10.99
CA ARG A 823 20.25 -3.57 -9.94
C ARG A 823 18.90 -3.96 -10.52
N ASN A 824 18.34 -3.14 -11.42
CA ASN A 824 17.03 -3.38 -11.99
C ASN A 824 16.97 -4.71 -12.75
N HIS A 825 18.00 -5.02 -13.55
CA HIS A 825 18.08 -6.28 -14.31
C HIS A 825 18.44 -7.50 -13.45
N ALA A 826 19.12 -7.30 -12.31
CA ALA A 826 19.42 -8.37 -11.37
C ALA A 826 18.15 -8.80 -10.61
N ILE A 827 17.35 -7.83 -10.17
CA ILE A 827 16.09 -8.04 -9.44
C ILE A 827 15.08 -8.80 -10.32
N ASP A 828 14.86 -8.37 -11.57
CA ASP A 828 13.92 -9.04 -12.48
C ASP A 828 14.46 -10.35 -13.10
N GLY A 829 15.73 -10.68 -12.83
CA GLY A 829 16.41 -11.88 -13.32
C GLY A 829 16.77 -11.86 -14.80
N SER A 830 16.61 -10.72 -15.49
CA SER A 830 16.95 -10.56 -16.89
C SER A 830 18.46 -10.41 -17.12
N LEU A 831 19.23 -9.95 -16.13
CA LEU A 831 20.68 -9.69 -16.22
C LEU A 831 21.45 -10.85 -16.88
N TRP A 832 21.15 -12.08 -16.48
CA TRP A 832 21.82 -13.29 -16.96
C TRP A 832 21.42 -13.73 -18.38
N LYS A 833 20.39 -13.09 -18.96
CA LYS A 833 19.80 -13.41 -20.26
C LYS A 833 20.08 -12.34 -21.31
N LEU A 834 20.71 -11.23 -20.93
CA LEU A 834 20.93 -10.11 -21.81
C LEU A 834 21.80 -10.48 -23.02
N HIS A 835 21.40 -9.92 -24.15
CA HIS A 835 22.13 -9.99 -25.41
C HIS A 835 22.93 -8.70 -25.56
N GLY A 836 24.24 -8.79 -25.35
CA GLY A 836 25.16 -7.66 -25.55
C GLY A 836 25.76 -7.65 -26.96
N ALA A 837 26.50 -6.59 -27.26
CA ALA A 837 27.32 -6.52 -28.46
C ALA A 837 28.56 -7.41 -28.29
N PRO A 838 28.87 -8.30 -29.26
CA PRO A 838 30.10 -9.08 -29.23
C PRO A 838 31.32 -8.18 -29.08
N ILE A 839 32.23 -8.56 -28.18
CA ILE A 839 33.53 -7.90 -28.07
C ILE A 839 34.41 -8.50 -29.18
N SER A 840 34.23 -8.05 -30.42
CA SER A 840 34.97 -8.51 -31.60
C SER A 840 36.30 -7.75 -31.77
N ARG A 841 37.27 -8.40 -32.42
CA ARG A 841 38.59 -7.85 -32.75
C ARG A 841 38.58 -6.83 -33.90
N ASP A 842 37.41 -6.45 -34.43
CA ASP A 842 37.28 -5.62 -35.64
C ASP A 842 37.63 -4.12 -35.44
N MET A 843 38.35 -3.75 -34.37
CA MET A 843 38.99 -2.43 -34.25
C MET A 843 40.38 -2.35 -34.91
N GLU A 844 40.76 -3.31 -35.76
CA GLU A 844 41.98 -3.20 -36.59
C GLU A 844 41.81 -2.40 -37.89
N GLN A 845 40.61 -1.93 -38.26
CA GLN A 845 40.38 -1.30 -39.57
C GLN A 845 39.96 0.17 -39.58
N THR A 846 40.04 0.90 -38.48
CA THR A 846 39.76 2.35 -38.51
C THR A 846 40.88 3.15 -37.89
N LEU A 847 41.96 3.33 -38.67
CA LEU A 847 42.78 4.54 -38.73
C LEU A 847 43.81 4.40 -39.86
N LEU A 848 43.45 4.90 -41.05
CA LEU A 848 44.28 5.68 -42.00
C LEU A 848 43.58 5.74 -43.38
N CYS A 849 42.58 6.62 -43.49
CA CYS A 849 42.37 7.55 -44.61
C CYS A 849 41.49 8.70 -44.09
#